data_AF-A0A974H3B9-F1
#
_entry.id   AF-A0A974H3B9-F1
#
_cell.length_a   1.000
_cell.length_b   1.000
_cell.length_c   1.000
_cell.angle_alpha   90.00
_cell.angle_beta   90.00
_cell.angle_gamma   90.00
#
_symmetry.space_group_name_H-M   'P 1'
#
loop_
_entity.id
_entity.type
_entity.pdbx_description
1 polymer ?
#
loop_
_entity_poly.entity_id
_entity_poly.type
_entity_poly.pdbx_seq_one_letter_code
_entity_poly.pdbx_strand_id
1 'polypeptide(L)'
;MSEDHVQNDSQIEAVFRVNDSHKHKKDKEHRHKEHKKDKDREKSKHNNSEHRDPSEKKHKDKHKNNDKHREKDGEKHRERDGEKHRDKNGEKHRDGEKHKEKDIEKHKEVEKHRVKDGEKHKEKDVEKHKEKDVEKHRDGEKHKHRDKDREKKKEEKMKSSSGGVKVKKENGFSSPVRVKDEPEDQGFYVSPKENKAMKRPREDDEDYKPKKIKSEDDKKGKKRKQEEEDIKPKKKSKAKGNEEGVKKKKVKKEEEEKWKWWEEERHADGIKWKFLEHKGPVFAPPYEPVPDNVKFYYDGNLVKLSPKAEEVATFFAKMLDHEYTTKDIFRKNFFKDWKKEMTTDERNLITNLSKCDFNAMSLYFKEQSEARKNMTKEEKLKIKAENERLLQEYGYCIMDNHKERIANFRIEPPGLFRGRGDHPKMGKLKKRIMPEDIIINCSKDSKIPVAPAGHKWKEVRHDGKVTWLVSWTENIQGSIKYIMLNPSSRIKGEKDWQKYETARRLKMCVEKIRNTYKEDWKSKEMKVRQRAVALYFIDKLALRAGNEKEEGETADTVGCCSLRVEHINLFQELDGQEFVVEFDFPGKDSIRYYNKVPVEKRVFKNLQLFMENKQPDDDLFDRLNTSILNKHLQDLMEGLTAKVFRTYNASITLQQQLDELTNSDDNVPAKILSYNRANRAVAILCNHQRAPPKTFEKSMMNLQGKIDAKKDQLADARREFKSAKADAKVRRDEKTKKLVESKKKAVQRIEEQLMKLEVQATDREENKQIALGTSKLNYLDPRISVAWCKKYGVPIEKIYNKTQREKFAWALDMADDDFKF
;
A
#
# COMPACT_ATOMS: atom_id res chain seq x y z
N MET A 1 -15.00 25.46 55.00
CA MET A 1 -15.47 25.79 56.35
C MET A 1 -16.98 25.84 56.29
N SER A 2 -17.63 25.46 57.40
CA SER A 2 -19.06 25.64 57.67
C SER A 2 -20.02 24.88 56.74
N GLU A 3 -20.60 23.82 57.29
CA GLU A 3 -22.04 23.52 57.20
C GLU A 3 -22.88 24.77 57.68
N ASP A 4 -24.22 24.87 57.62
CA ASP A 4 -25.20 23.91 58.13
C ASP A 4 -26.69 24.32 57.85
N HIS A 5 -27.61 23.34 57.95
CA HIS A 5 -28.98 23.31 58.54
C HIS A 5 -29.94 24.56 58.58
N VAL A 6 -31.29 24.48 58.61
CA VAL A 6 -32.34 23.44 58.31
C VAL A 6 -33.78 24.06 58.44
N GLN A 7 -34.87 23.25 58.34
CA GLN A 7 -36.29 23.51 58.77
C GLN A 7 -37.17 24.51 57.94
N ASN A 8 -38.52 24.43 57.88
CA ASN A 8 -39.47 23.29 57.87
C ASN A 8 -40.93 23.74 57.52
N ASP A 9 -41.85 22.75 57.38
CA ASP A 9 -43.33 22.81 57.49
C ASP A 9 -44.12 23.69 56.47
N SER A 10 -45.31 23.30 55.98
CA SER A 10 -46.45 22.61 56.64
C SER A 10 -47.40 21.90 55.64
N GLN A 11 -48.42 21.18 56.15
CA GLN A 11 -49.38 20.33 55.42
C GLN A 11 -50.76 20.99 55.20
N ILE A 12 -51.64 20.39 54.36
CA ILE A 12 -53.10 20.22 54.57
C ILE A 12 -53.69 19.22 53.53
N GLU A 13 -54.89 18.66 53.77
CA GLU A 13 -55.33 17.35 53.26
C GLU A 13 -56.51 17.32 52.26
N ALA A 14 -56.53 16.24 51.45
CA ALA A 14 -57.67 15.36 51.04
C ALA A 14 -58.97 15.87 50.34
N VAL A 15 -59.56 15.01 49.48
CA VAL A 15 -60.86 14.28 49.69
C VAL A 15 -61.45 13.68 48.37
N PHE A 16 -61.30 12.34 48.22
CA PHE A 16 -62.27 11.31 47.75
C PHE A 16 -63.21 11.43 46.49
N ARG A 17 -63.14 10.36 45.64
CA ARG A 17 -64.25 9.43 45.18
C ARG A 17 -65.09 9.59 43.86
N VAL A 18 -64.95 8.59 42.96
CA VAL A 18 -65.94 7.49 42.60
C VAL A 18 -66.75 7.45 41.26
N ASN A 19 -66.86 6.20 40.73
CA ASN A 19 -67.78 5.57 39.74
C ASN A 19 -67.75 5.97 38.24
N ASP A 20 -68.20 5.14 37.26
CA ASP A 20 -68.29 3.66 37.06
C ASP A 20 -68.79 3.35 35.61
N SER A 21 -68.66 2.09 35.16
CA SER A 21 -69.61 1.33 34.31
C SER A 21 -69.48 1.23 32.76
N HIS A 22 -69.44 -0.04 32.29
CA HIS A 22 -70.09 -0.64 31.10
C HIS A 22 -69.56 -0.31 29.67
N LYS A 23 -69.13 -1.27 28.82
CA LYS A 23 -69.77 -2.47 28.16
C LYS A 23 -70.66 -2.14 26.93
N HIS A 24 -70.27 -2.57 25.71
CA HIS A 24 -70.76 -3.84 25.10
C HIS A 24 -70.24 -4.21 23.67
N LYS A 25 -70.10 -5.55 23.47
CA LYS A 25 -70.35 -6.41 22.28
C LYS A 25 -70.40 -5.81 20.84
N LYS A 26 -69.75 -6.49 19.88
CA LYS A 26 -70.37 -7.58 19.09
C LYS A 26 -69.39 -8.39 18.21
N ASP A 27 -69.29 -9.68 18.53
CA ASP A 27 -69.43 -10.87 17.67
C ASP A 27 -68.90 -10.86 16.21
N LYS A 28 -67.98 -11.81 15.94
CA LYS A 28 -67.81 -12.45 14.62
C LYS A 28 -68.82 -13.58 14.48
N GLU A 29 -69.26 -13.92 13.27
CA GLU A 29 -69.46 -15.35 12.94
C GLU A 29 -69.46 -15.71 11.44
N HIS A 30 -69.08 -16.97 11.16
CA HIS A 30 -69.49 -17.81 10.02
C HIS A 30 -69.15 -17.35 8.56
N ARG A 31 -68.91 -18.22 7.55
CA ARG A 31 -68.85 -19.71 7.47
C ARG A 31 -68.04 -20.19 6.24
N HIS A 32 -67.35 -21.31 6.41
CA HIS A 32 -67.06 -22.41 5.46
C HIS A 32 -66.85 -22.23 3.93
N LYS A 33 -65.71 -22.78 3.47
CA LYS A 33 -65.48 -23.71 2.34
C LYS A 33 -66.60 -23.94 1.30
N GLU A 34 -66.22 -24.04 0.02
CA GLU A 34 -66.24 -25.35 -0.68
C GLU A 34 -65.31 -25.47 -1.91
N HIS A 35 -65.41 -26.59 -2.66
CA HIS A 35 -64.42 -27.14 -3.59
C HIS A 35 -64.77 -26.95 -5.09
N LYS A 36 -63.75 -26.97 -5.96
CA LYS A 36 -63.57 -28.06 -6.97
C LYS A 36 -62.18 -28.09 -7.63
N LYS A 37 -61.89 -29.23 -8.27
CA LYS A 37 -60.72 -29.52 -9.12
C LYS A 37 -61.13 -29.42 -10.59
N ASP A 38 -60.18 -29.24 -11.52
CA ASP A 38 -59.82 -30.34 -12.45
C ASP A 38 -58.67 -30.06 -13.44
N LYS A 39 -58.02 -31.18 -13.84
CA LYS A 39 -57.42 -31.57 -15.14
C LYS A 39 -56.57 -30.61 -16.00
N ASP A 40 -55.35 -31.10 -16.26
CA ASP A 40 -54.74 -31.43 -17.57
C ASP A 40 -54.92 -30.55 -18.84
N ARG A 41 -53.78 -30.42 -19.54
CA ARG A 41 -53.57 -30.62 -20.99
C ARG A 41 -53.56 -29.43 -21.99
N GLU A 42 -52.49 -29.48 -22.79
CA GLU A 42 -52.41 -29.23 -24.25
C GLU A 42 -52.24 -27.82 -24.86
N LYS A 43 -52.00 -27.83 -26.19
CA LYS A 43 -51.37 -26.77 -26.99
C LYS A 43 -52.33 -26.24 -28.07
N SER A 44 -52.40 -24.92 -28.24
CA SER A 44 -52.60 -24.24 -29.54
C SER A 44 -52.30 -22.74 -29.35
N LYS A 45 -51.57 -22.01 -30.22
CA LYS A 45 -51.69 -21.78 -31.67
C LYS A 45 -52.99 -21.06 -32.08
N HIS A 46 -52.89 -19.76 -32.36
CA HIS A 46 -53.12 -19.06 -33.65
C HIS A 46 -52.32 -17.72 -33.54
N ASN A 47 -51.69 -17.11 -34.55
CA ASN A 47 -51.90 -16.92 -36.00
C ASN A 47 -52.95 -15.86 -36.40
N ASN A 48 -52.55 -14.59 -36.47
CA ASN A 48 -52.43 -13.78 -37.70
C ASN A 48 -51.71 -12.45 -37.36
N SER A 49 -50.78 -11.90 -38.15
CA SER A 49 -50.77 -11.47 -39.57
C SER A 49 -51.41 -10.11 -39.79
N GLU A 50 -50.60 -9.12 -40.20
CA GLU A 50 -50.83 -8.43 -41.48
C GLU A 50 -49.59 -7.73 -42.05
N HIS A 51 -49.67 -7.31 -43.32
CA HIS A 51 -48.55 -6.85 -44.17
C HIS A 51 -48.49 -5.32 -44.31
N ARG A 52 -47.29 -4.81 -44.69
CA ARG A 52 -47.09 -4.16 -46.00
C ARG A 52 -45.60 -4.09 -46.38
N ASP A 53 -45.35 -4.01 -47.68
CA ASP A 53 -44.06 -4.26 -48.35
C ASP A 53 -43.86 -3.22 -49.52
N PRO A 54 -43.08 -3.40 -50.61
CA PRO A 54 -41.92 -2.51 -50.85
C PRO A 54 -41.86 -1.85 -52.25
N SER A 55 -40.78 -1.09 -52.54
CA SER A 55 -40.23 -0.82 -53.90
C SER A 55 -38.92 0.00 -53.81
N GLU A 56 -37.93 -0.09 -54.73
CA GLU A 56 -37.65 -1.08 -55.78
C GLU A 56 -36.17 -1.03 -56.30
N LYS A 57 -35.54 -2.20 -56.52
CA LYS A 57 -34.54 -2.54 -57.60
C LYS A 57 -33.18 -1.77 -57.63
N LYS A 58 -32.11 -2.16 -58.37
CA LYS A 58 -31.95 -3.13 -59.49
C LYS A 58 -30.49 -3.69 -59.65
N HIS A 59 -30.32 -5.02 -59.46
CA HIS A 59 -29.55 -6.00 -60.27
C HIS A 59 -28.08 -5.88 -60.79
N LYS A 60 -27.48 -7.09 -60.96
CA LYS A 60 -26.43 -7.57 -61.92
C LYS A 60 -24.93 -7.33 -61.58
N ASP A 61 -23.97 -8.23 -61.93
CA ASP A 61 -24.04 -9.67 -62.26
C ASP A 61 -22.66 -10.40 -62.16
N LYS A 62 -22.67 -11.71 -61.86
CA LYS A 62 -21.75 -12.81 -62.32
C LYS A 62 -20.20 -12.77 -62.19
N HIS A 63 -19.72 -13.76 -61.40
CA HIS A 63 -18.85 -14.92 -61.80
C HIS A 63 -17.30 -14.95 -61.68
N LYS A 64 -16.89 -16.07 -61.03
CA LYS A 64 -15.88 -17.10 -61.40
C LYS A 64 -14.44 -17.04 -60.84
N ASN A 65 -14.12 -18.17 -60.21
CA ASN A 65 -12.84 -18.67 -59.70
C ASN A 65 -11.72 -18.69 -60.74
N ASN A 66 -10.46 -18.72 -60.26
CA ASN A 66 -9.64 -19.92 -60.46
C ASN A 66 -8.53 -20.05 -59.39
N ASP A 67 -8.21 -21.29 -59.00
CA ASP A 67 -7.01 -21.62 -58.22
C ASP A 67 -5.79 -21.78 -59.14
N LYS A 68 -4.57 -21.53 -58.61
CA LYS A 68 -3.46 -22.51 -58.68
C LYS A 68 -2.17 -22.13 -57.94
N HIS A 69 -1.60 -23.18 -57.34
CA HIS A 69 -0.19 -23.44 -57.00
C HIS A 69 0.82 -23.07 -58.13
N ARG A 70 2.16 -23.04 -57.95
CA ARG A 70 3.00 -23.74 -56.95
C ARG A 70 4.43 -23.18 -56.77
N GLU A 71 5.06 -23.58 -55.66
CA GLU A 71 6.51 -23.68 -55.30
C GLU A 71 7.58 -23.54 -56.41
N LYS A 72 8.75 -22.98 -56.05
CA LYS A 72 10.00 -23.78 -55.89
C LYS A 72 11.19 -23.04 -55.24
N ASP A 73 11.96 -23.78 -54.46
CA ASP A 73 13.27 -23.42 -53.89
C ASP A 73 14.43 -23.72 -54.87
N GLY A 74 15.64 -23.16 -54.64
CA GLY A 74 16.80 -23.37 -55.53
C GLY A 74 18.16 -22.83 -55.02
N GLU A 75 18.95 -23.71 -54.40
CA GLU A 75 20.21 -23.50 -53.67
C GLU A 75 21.47 -22.86 -54.36
N LYS A 76 22.20 -22.06 -53.55
CA LYS A 76 23.67 -22.08 -53.23
C LYS A 76 24.80 -21.68 -54.23
N HIS A 77 25.92 -21.28 -53.59
CA HIS A 77 27.33 -21.17 -54.06
C HIS A 77 27.67 -19.97 -55.00
N ARG A 78 28.90 -19.41 -55.05
CA ARG A 78 30.24 -19.95 -54.70
C ARG A 78 31.33 -18.88 -54.39
N GLU A 79 32.34 -19.27 -53.58
CA GLU A 79 33.80 -18.93 -53.62
C GLU A 79 34.42 -17.49 -53.59
N ARG A 80 35.11 -17.18 -52.46
CA ARG A 80 36.60 -17.05 -52.25
C ARG A 80 37.47 -15.80 -52.55
N ASP A 81 38.39 -15.59 -51.58
CA ASP A 81 39.83 -15.21 -51.61
C ASP A 81 40.34 -13.77 -51.91
N GLY A 82 41.44 -13.39 -51.22
CA GLY A 82 42.24 -12.15 -51.38
C GLY A 82 41.92 -11.02 -50.36
N GLU A 83 42.88 -10.31 -49.73
CA GLU A 83 44.34 -10.52 -49.62
C GLU A 83 44.90 -9.91 -48.30
N LYS A 84 46.23 -9.75 -48.14
CA LYS A 84 46.93 -9.47 -46.86
C LYS A 84 47.49 -8.05 -46.74
N HIS A 85 47.62 -7.58 -45.49
CA HIS A 85 48.75 -6.86 -44.84
C HIS A 85 48.30 -5.66 -43.96
N ARG A 86 49.05 -5.20 -42.96
CA ARG A 86 49.72 -5.87 -41.81
C ARG A 86 50.16 -4.77 -40.81
N ASP A 87 50.15 -5.08 -39.51
CA ASP A 87 51.00 -4.48 -38.44
C ASP A 87 50.79 -3.02 -37.96
N LYS A 88 50.40 -2.94 -36.68
CA LYS A 88 51.02 -2.18 -35.56
C LYS A 88 50.58 -0.75 -35.19
N ASN A 89 49.78 -0.71 -34.13
CA ASN A 89 50.05 -0.07 -32.82
C ASN A 89 51.11 1.07 -32.75
N GLY A 90 50.66 2.23 -32.27
CA GLY A 90 51.45 3.19 -31.49
C GLY A 90 50.68 3.62 -30.25
N GLU A 91 51.25 3.46 -29.06
CA GLU A 91 50.59 3.82 -27.79
C GLU A 91 50.87 5.28 -27.37
N LYS A 92 49.96 5.83 -26.53
CA LYS A 92 50.21 6.79 -25.42
C LYS A 92 51.24 7.93 -25.63
N HIS A 93 50.84 9.17 -25.33
CA HIS A 93 51.23 9.76 -24.04
C HIS A 93 50.28 10.90 -23.60
N ARG A 94 50.69 11.77 -22.67
CA ARG A 94 49.84 12.35 -21.60
C ARG A 94 50.19 13.81 -21.28
N ASP A 95 49.25 14.50 -20.64
CA ASP A 95 49.39 15.72 -19.80
C ASP A 95 49.82 17.04 -20.49
N GLY A 96 49.42 18.22 -19.95
CA GLY A 96 49.83 19.52 -20.56
C GLY A 96 49.08 20.84 -20.23
N GLU A 97 48.55 21.03 -19.02
CA GLU A 97 48.22 22.33 -18.34
C GLU A 97 47.85 23.67 -19.08
N LYS A 98 46.68 24.20 -18.69
CA LYS A 98 46.42 25.59 -18.16
C LYS A 98 46.18 26.85 -19.04
N HIS A 99 45.27 27.68 -18.46
CA HIS A 99 45.07 29.14 -18.54
C HIS A 99 44.81 29.86 -19.88
N LYS A 100 43.60 30.41 -20.00
CA LYS A 100 43.35 31.87 -19.91
C LYS A 100 41.92 32.18 -19.46
N GLU A 101 41.72 33.37 -18.90
CA GLU A 101 40.44 33.92 -18.41
C GLU A 101 40.47 35.44 -18.69
N LYS A 102 39.29 36.08 -18.82
CA LYS A 102 39.08 37.54 -18.94
C LYS A 102 39.59 38.16 -20.27
N ASP A 103 39.00 39.23 -20.82
CA ASP A 103 37.86 40.09 -20.40
C ASP A 103 36.91 40.38 -21.58
N ILE A 104 35.68 40.84 -21.28
CA ILE A 104 35.08 42.07 -21.84
C ILE A 104 33.83 42.41 -21.01
N GLU A 105 33.85 43.56 -20.34
CA GLU A 105 32.68 44.21 -19.74
C GLU A 105 32.87 45.73 -19.84
N LYS A 106 31.88 46.43 -20.44
CA LYS A 106 31.48 47.83 -20.11
C LYS A 106 30.45 48.37 -21.09
N HIS A 107 29.34 48.86 -20.55
CA HIS A 107 28.94 50.26 -20.69
C HIS A 107 28.29 50.69 -19.36
N LYS A 108 28.41 51.97 -18.97
CA LYS A 108 28.13 52.42 -17.60
C LYS A 108 27.59 53.86 -17.55
N GLU A 109 26.76 54.09 -16.52
CA GLU A 109 26.61 55.32 -15.71
C GLU A 109 26.55 56.72 -16.37
N VAL A 110 25.38 57.35 -16.23
CA VAL A 110 25.17 58.72 -15.66
C VAL A 110 23.86 58.59 -14.81
N GLU A 111 23.62 59.18 -13.64
CA GLU A 111 24.17 60.36 -12.97
C GLU A 111 24.37 60.17 -11.43
N LYS A 112 24.96 61.18 -10.76
CA LYS A 112 25.24 61.26 -9.29
C LYS A 112 25.15 62.71 -8.82
N HIS A 113 24.77 62.94 -7.55
CA HIS A 113 25.22 64.02 -6.60
C HIS A 113 24.13 64.30 -5.52
N ARG A 114 24.33 64.88 -4.32
CA ARG A 114 25.44 65.26 -3.38
C ARG A 114 24.74 65.65 -2.05
N VAL A 115 25.26 65.52 -0.82
CA VAL A 115 26.16 66.40 -0.02
C VAL A 115 26.34 65.73 1.37
N LYS A 116 27.26 66.23 2.21
CA LYS A 116 27.84 65.61 3.42
C LYS A 116 27.38 66.22 4.78
N ASP A 117 28.03 65.70 5.85
CA ASP A 117 28.49 66.35 7.11
C ASP A 117 27.40 66.78 8.14
N GLY A 118 27.66 66.77 9.46
CA GLY A 118 28.85 66.31 10.20
C GLY A 118 28.81 66.66 11.71
N GLU A 119 29.85 66.24 12.47
CA GLU A 119 30.12 66.59 13.90
C GLU A 119 29.09 66.07 14.97
N LYS A 120 29.31 66.04 16.31
CA LYS A 120 30.51 65.92 17.19
C LYS A 120 30.10 65.47 18.63
N HIS A 121 31.06 64.88 19.37
CA HIS A 121 31.23 64.90 20.84
C HIS A 121 30.25 64.22 21.83
N LYS A 122 30.72 64.15 23.10
CA LYS A 122 30.20 63.42 24.27
C LYS A 122 29.52 64.38 25.25
N GLU A 123 28.68 63.88 26.15
CA GLU A 123 28.85 64.16 27.59
C GLU A 123 28.18 63.10 28.50
N LYS A 124 28.04 63.38 29.82
CA LYS A 124 27.73 62.42 30.90
C LYS A 124 26.63 62.96 31.86
N ASP A 125 26.36 62.14 32.90
CA ASP A 125 25.81 62.50 34.23
C ASP A 125 24.28 62.58 34.36
N VAL A 126 23.65 62.39 35.54
CA VAL A 126 23.81 61.42 36.68
C VAL A 126 22.60 61.65 37.64
N GLU A 127 22.49 60.91 38.76
CA GLU A 127 21.42 60.98 39.80
C GLU A 127 20.09 60.27 39.42
N LYS A 128 19.27 59.67 40.32
CA LYS A 128 19.22 59.27 41.76
C LYS A 128 18.09 58.20 41.84
N HIS A 129 17.74 57.41 42.86
CA HIS A 129 18.06 57.01 44.25
C HIS A 129 17.24 55.68 44.48
N LYS A 130 17.05 54.92 45.58
CA LYS A 130 17.48 54.70 46.99
C LYS A 130 16.86 53.31 47.39
N GLU A 131 17.24 52.52 48.40
CA GLU A 131 18.51 52.24 49.11
C GLU A 131 18.26 51.05 50.09
N LYS A 132 19.27 50.17 50.31
CA LYS A 132 19.54 49.38 51.54
C LYS A 132 18.58 48.24 51.96
N ASP A 133 19.01 47.23 52.73
CA ASP A 133 20.32 46.59 53.07
C ASP A 133 19.97 45.07 53.33
N VAL A 134 20.73 44.08 53.83
CA VAL A 134 21.99 43.88 54.60
C VAL A 134 22.39 42.37 54.38
N GLU A 135 23.54 41.73 54.69
CA GLU A 135 24.83 41.98 55.38
C GLU A 135 25.86 40.87 54.92
N LYS A 136 27.05 40.82 55.57
CA LYS A 136 27.92 39.64 55.83
C LYS A 136 28.64 38.88 54.68
N HIS A 137 29.86 39.36 54.36
CA HIS A 137 31.18 38.85 54.81
C HIS A 137 31.45 37.32 54.92
N ARG A 138 32.68 36.74 54.80
CA ARG A 138 34.12 37.05 54.47
C ARG A 138 34.87 35.68 54.52
N ASP A 139 36.12 35.38 54.14
CA ASP A 139 37.26 35.94 53.33
C ASP A 139 38.24 34.76 53.07
N GLY A 140 39.28 34.88 52.20
CA GLY A 140 40.39 33.89 52.17
C GLY A 140 41.40 33.98 51.02
N GLU A 141 42.69 33.67 51.27
CA GLU A 141 43.81 33.79 50.32
C GLU A 141 44.58 32.49 50.01
N LYS A 142 45.19 32.45 48.80
CA LYS A 142 46.54 31.95 48.44
C LYS A 142 47.08 30.56 48.89
N HIS A 143 47.70 29.88 47.91
CA HIS A 143 48.88 28.97 48.03
C HIS A 143 48.65 27.59 48.74
N LYS A 144 49.46 26.54 48.55
CA LYS A 144 50.74 26.34 47.79
C LYS A 144 50.89 24.87 47.31
N HIS A 145 51.94 24.62 46.52
CA HIS A 145 52.60 23.31 46.25
C HIS A 145 52.83 22.44 47.53
N ARG A 146 53.18 21.13 47.50
CA ARG A 146 53.97 20.32 46.53
C ARG A 146 53.96 18.80 46.87
N ASP A 147 54.37 17.93 45.92
CA ASP A 147 55.08 16.62 46.11
C ASP A 147 54.35 15.49 46.93
N LYS A 148 54.64 14.18 46.87
CA LYS A 148 55.58 13.34 46.08
C LYS A 148 55.17 11.85 46.00
N ASP A 149 55.97 11.08 45.25
CA ASP A 149 56.14 9.60 45.09
C ASP A 149 55.95 8.72 46.37
N ARG A 150 55.88 7.36 46.36
CA ARG A 150 56.69 6.39 45.57
C ARG A 150 56.28 4.90 45.67
N GLU A 151 56.60 4.10 44.64
CA GLU A 151 56.86 2.63 44.49
C GLU A 151 56.43 1.60 45.59
N LYS A 152 56.00 0.36 45.25
CA LYS A 152 56.91 -0.77 44.91
C LYS A 152 56.27 -2.00 44.21
N LYS A 153 57.15 -2.86 43.64
CA LYS A 153 56.89 -4.10 42.87
C LYS A 153 56.84 -5.39 43.73
N LYS A 154 56.27 -6.48 43.17
CA LYS A 154 56.95 -7.75 42.76
C LYS A 154 55.92 -8.72 42.11
N GLU A 155 56.18 -9.34 40.94
CA GLU A 155 56.87 -10.65 40.68
C GLU A 155 56.09 -11.88 41.21
N GLU A 156 55.96 -13.05 40.54
CA GLU A 156 56.47 -13.54 39.23
C GLU A 156 55.71 -14.81 38.72
N LYS A 157 55.84 -15.16 37.42
CA LYS A 157 55.84 -16.54 36.81
C LYS A 157 54.67 -17.55 37.05
N MET A 158 54.38 -18.56 36.22
CA MET A 158 54.61 -18.87 34.78
C MET A 158 53.76 -20.10 34.35
N LYS A 159 53.61 -20.34 33.04
CA LYS A 159 53.18 -21.62 32.39
C LYS A 159 51.73 -22.11 32.59
N SER A 160 51.16 -23.01 31.78
CA SER A 160 51.13 -23.15 30.29
C SER A 160 50.30 -24.38 29.88
N SER A 161 49.39 -24.27 28.91
CA SER A 161 49.03 -25.36 27.98
C SER A 161 48.19 -24.83 26.81
N SER A 162 48.11 -25.61 25.72
CA SER A 162 47.54 -25.23 24.43
C SER A 162 46.28 -26.00 24.08
N GLY A 163 45.29 -25.33 23.45
CA GLY A 163 44.10 -25.97 22.89
C GLY A 163 43.51 -25.15 21.75
N GLY A 164 43.80 -25.53 20.50
CA GLY A 164 43.32 -24.81 19.32
C GLY A 164 41.88 -25.19 18.94
N VAL A 165 41.04 -24.19 18.63
CA VAL A 165 39.65 -24.39 18.18
C VAL A 165 39.46 -23.82 16.77
N LYS A 166 38.71 -24.52 15.93
CA LYS A 166 38.49 -24.22 14.52
C LYS A 166 37.69 -22.93 14.32
N VAL A 167 38.13 -22.07 13.41
CA VAL A 167 37.37 -20.90 12.94
C VAL A 167 36.04 -21.36 12.32
N LYS A 168 34.91 -20.91 12.88
CA LYS A 168 33.61 -20.88 12.20
C LYS A 168 33.30 -19.44 11.79
N LYS A 169 32.65 -19.28 10.63
CA LYS A 169 32.11 -17.97 10.20
C LYS A 169 30.81 -17.71 10.94
N GLU A 170 30.75 -16.60 11.67
CA GLU A 170 29.50 -16.10 12.25
C GLU A 170 28.82 -15.11 11.29
N ASN A 171 27.66 -15.50 10.76
CA ASN A 171 26.68 -14.55 10.24
C ASN A 171 25.63 -14.35 11.32
N GLY A 172 25.69 -13.21 12.02
CA GLY A 172 24.79 -12.92 13.14
C GLY A 172 23.34 -12.69 12.72
N PHE A 173 22.48 -13.68 12.95
CA PHE A 173 21.05 -13.49 13.15
C PHE A 173 20.54 -14.56 14.12
N SER A 174 19.94 -14.15 15.24
CA SER A 174 19.45 -15.08 16.27
C SER A 174 17.96 -15.31 16.09
N SER A 175 17.56 -16.58 15.91
CA SER A 175 16.15 -16.98 15.83
C SER A 175 15.59 -17.24 17.23
N PRO A 176 14.32 -16.89 17.51
CA PRO A 176 13.71 -17.11 18.82
C PRO A 176 13.55 -18.60 19.15
N VAL A 177 13.60 -18.90 20.45
CA VAL A 177 13.72 -20.25 21.01
C VAL A 177 12.49 -21.13 20.75
N ARG A 178 12.71 -22.39 20.35
CA ARG A 178 11.71 -23.46 20.46
C ARG A 178 11.68 -23.99 21.89
N VAL A 179 10.54 -23.91 22.56
CA VAL A 179 10.23 -24.72 23.76
C VAL A 179 9.71 -26.08 23.30
N LYS A 180 9.89 -27.10 24.16
CA LYS A 180 9.40 -28.47 23.97
C LYS A 180 8.88 -29.00 25.31
N ASP A 181 7.89 -29.87 25.23
CA ASP A 181 7.14 -30.52 26.34
C ASP A 181 8.06 -31.52 27.09
N GLU A 182 7.82 -32.00 28.32
CA GLU A 182 6.75 -31.89 29.35
C GLU A 182 7.40 -32.28 30.74
N PRO A 183 6.74 -32.50 31.93
CA PRO A 183 5.53 -33.30 32.19
C PRO A 183 4.56 -32.75 33.28
N GLU A 184 3.55 -33.57 33.64
CA GLU A 184 2.53 -33.34 34.67
C GLU A 184 3.02 -33.59 36.11
N ASP A 185 2.46 -32.87 37.11
CA ASP A 185 2.17 -33.41 38.46
C ASP A 185 1.02 -32.62 39.15
N GLN A 186 0.54 -33.12 40.29
CA GLN A 186 -0.71 -32.77 40.97
C GLN A 186 -0.48 -31.83 42.17
N GLY A 187 -1.45 -30.97 42.52
CA GLY A 187 -1.33 -30.11 43.72
C GLY A 187 -2.59 -29.33 44.09
N PHE A 188 -2.93 -29.33 45.38
CA PHE A 188 -4.20 -28.80 45.90
C PHE A 188 -4.23 -27.26 46.12
N TYR A 189 -5.47 -26.79 46.14
CA TYR A 189 -5.98 -25.47 46.51
C TYR A 189 -5.41 -24.86 47.81
N VAL A 190 -5.23 -23.52 47.86
CA VAL A 190 -5.72 -22.63 48.94
C VAL A 190 -5.60 -21.15 48.51
N SER A 191 -6.56 -20.32 48.96
CA SER A 191 -6.56 -18.86 48.85
C SER A 191 -7.21 -18.26 50.10
N PRO A 192 -6.79 -17.06 50.54
CA PRO A 192 -7.80 -16.13 51.04
C PRO A 192 -7.57 -14.62 50.78
N LYS A 193 -8.69 -13.93 50.50
CA LYS A 193 -9.03 -12.51 50.79
C LYS A 193 -8.36 -11.44 49.90
N GLU A 194 -9.09 -10.60 49.14
CA GLU A 194 -10.17 -9.62 49.45
C GLU A 194 -9.61 -8.26 49.97
N ASN A 195 -10.09 -7.09 49.51
CA ASN A 195 -11.50 -6.68 49.35
C ASN A 195 -11.87 -5.90 48.06
N LYS A 196 -13.03 -6.28 47.50
CA LYS A 196 -14.31 -5.53 47.31
C LYS A 196 -14.31 -3.98 47.23
N ALA A 197 -15.33 -3.31 46.64
CA ALA A 197 -16.35 -3.61 45.60
C ALA A 197 -17.31 -2.40 45.48
N MET A 198 -18.09 -2.28 44.38
CA MET A 198 -19.57 -2.11 44.38
C MET A 198 -20.16 -2.13 42.95
N LYS A 199 -21.50 -2.17 42.81
CA LYS A 199 -22.22 -2.52 41.56
C LYS A 199 -23.66 -1.96 41.50
N ARG A 200 -24.06 -1.51 40.28
CA ARG A 200 -25.45 -1.50 39.74
C ARG A 200 -26.42 -0.53 40.47
N PRO A 201 -27.66 -0.25 39.98
CA PRO A 201 -28.62 -1.13 39.28
C PRO A 201 -28.41 -1.44 37.78
N ARG A 202 -29.25 -2.37 37.31
CA ARG A 202 -29.87 -2.48 35.97
C ARG A 202 -31.36 -2.60 36.25
N GLU A 203 -32.20 -2.16 35.33
CA GLU A 203 -33.56 -2.72 35.18
C GLU A 203 -33.76 -3.14 33.72
N ASP A 204 -34.78 -3.96 33.50
CA ASP A 204 -34.86 -4.93 32.41
C ASP A 204 -35.74 -4.47 31.24
N ASP A 205 -35.69 -5.24 30.16
CA ASP A 205 -36.92 -5.87 29.66
C ASP A 205 -36.56 -7.17 28.94
N GLU A 206 -37.27 -8.26 29.23
CA GLU A 206 -37.22 -9.52 28.49
C GLU A 206 -38.51 -9.71 27.70
N ASP A 207 -38.44 -10.45 26.58
CA ASP A 207 -39.44 -11.52 26.39
C ASP A 207 -38.85 -12.70 25.59
N TYR A 208 -39.35 -13.91 25.86
CA TYR A 208 -38.67 -15.16 25.55
C TYR A 208 -39.60 -16.29 25.06
N LYS A 209 -39.66 -16.43 23.72
CA LYS A 209 -39.67 -17.76 23.04
C LYS A 209 -40.93 -18.64 23.33
N PRO A 210 -40.96 -19.97 23.06
CA PRO A 210 -40.57 -20.73 21.84
C PRO A 210 -41.58 -21.85 21.40
N LYS A 211 -41.16 -22.62 20.35
CA LYS A 211 -41.43 -24.08 20.11
C LYS A 211 -42.82 -24.45 19.50
N LYS A 212 -43.04 -25.63 18.88
CA LYS A 212 -42.41 -26.98 19.02
C LYS A 212 -42.66 -27.94 17.80
N ILE A 213 -41.69 -28.84 17.53
CA ILE A 213 -41.82 -30.27 17.11
C ILE A 213 -42.06 -30.77 15.63
N LYS A 214 -41.02 -31.47 15.14
CA LYS A 214 -40.86 -32.74 14.36
C LYS A 214 -41.86 -33.27 13.29
N SER A 215 -41.27 -33.86 12.25
CA SER A 215 -41.35 -35.31 11.90
C SER A 215 -40.07 -35.75 11.15
N GLU A 216 -39.77 -37.06 11.07
CA GLU A 216 -38.55 -37.64 10.45
C GLU A 216 -38.88 -38.76 9.43
N ASP A 217 -38.02 -38.94 8.41
CA ASP A 217 -37.85 -40.14 7.55
C ASP A 217 -39.06 -40.67 6.71
N ASP A 218 -38.96 -41.61 5.75
CA ASP A 218 -37.93 -42.62 5.41
C ASP A 218 -37.95 -43.08 3.90
N LYS A 219 -37.02 -43.99 3.54
CA LYS A 219 -37.11 -45.09 2.55
C LYS A 219 -36.95 -44.84 1.01
N LYS A 220 -35.68 -44.74 0.62
CA LYS A 220 -34.88 -45.80 -0.10
C LYS A 220 -35.49 -46.57 -1.32
N GLY A 221 -34.72 -46.57 -2.44
CA GLY A 221 -34.37 -47.80 -3.21
C GLY A 221 -34.74 -47.88 -4.71
N LYS A 222 -34.23 -48.82 -5.52
CA LYS A 222 -33.05 -49.74 -5.39
C LYS A 222 -32.74 -50.49 -6.72
N LYS A 223 -31.45 -50.83 -6.98
CA LYS A 223 -30.92 -51.98 -7.78
C LYS A 223 -31.13 -52.07 -9.32
N ARG A 224 -30.00 -52.32 -10.04
CA ARG A 224 -29.70 -53.37 -11.07
C ARG A 224 -30.60 -53.49 -12.33
N LYS A 225 -30.15 -54.05 -13.47
CA LYS A 225 -29.17 -55.14 -13.72
C LYS A 225 -28.33 -54.89 -15.00
N GLN A 226 -27.28 -55.70 -15.19
CA GLN A 226 -26.61 -55.93 -16.48
C GLN A 226 -27.41 -56.95 -17.31
N GLU A 227 -27.11 -57.03 -18.61
CA GLU A 227 -26.81 -58.31 -19.27
C GLU A 227 -25.86 -58.01 -20.46
N GLU A 228 -25.10 -59.02 -20.90
CA GLU A 228 -24.23 -58.99 -22.08
C GLU A 228 -24.88 -59.83 -23.19
N GLU A 229 -24.59 -59.56 -24.48
CA GLU A 229 -24.00 -60.56 -25.39
C GLU A 229 -23.63 -59.96 -26.77
N ASP A 230 -22.96 -60.79 -27.58
CA ASP A 230 -21.96 -60.39 -28.58
C ASP A 230 -22.42 -60.61 -30.05
N ILE A 231 -21.48 -60.43 -31.00
CA ILE A 231 -21.44 -60.91 -32.40
C ILE A 231 -22.04 -59.97 -33.49
N LYS A 232 -21.22 -59.77 -34.53
CA LYS A 232 -21.44 -58.94 -35.75
C LYS A 232 -21.88 -59.84 -36.93
N PRO A 233 -22.55 -59.30 -37.99
CA PRO A 233 -21.74 -58.91 -39.18
C PRO A 233 -22.27 -57.78 -40.11
N LYS A 234 -21.30 -57.00 -40.64
CA LYS A 234 -21.15 -56.46 -42.03
C LYS A 234 -22.29 -55.68 -42.76
N LYS A 235 -22.12 -54.34 -42.78
CA LYS A 235 -22.15 -53.37 -43.93
C LYS A 235 -22.91 -53.72 -45.24
N LYS A 236 -23.78 -52.80 -45.71
CA LYS A 236 -23.57 -52.00 -46.97
C LYS A 236 -24.54 -50.80 -47.20
N SER A 237 -23.96 -49.67 -47.66
CA SER A 237 -24.48 -48.59 -48.55
C SER A 237 -25.87 -47.88 -48.40
N LYS A 238 -25.79 -46.59 -48.02
CA LYS A 238 -26.41 -45.37 -48.63
C LYS A 238 -27.93 -45.27 -48.94
N ALA A 239 -28.65 -44.52 -48.09
CA ALA A 239 -29.65 -43.45 -48.38
C ALA A 239 -30.13 -42.85 -47.03
N LYS A 240 -30.65 -41.62 -46.85
CA LYS A 240 -30.85 -40.41 -47.68
C LYS A 240 -30.96 -39.21 -46.70
N GLY A 241 -30.55 -37.99 -47.08
CA GLY A 241 -30.95 -36.71 -46.46
C GLY A 241 -30.51 -36.44 -45.00
N ASN A 242 -29.70 -35.39 -44.78
CA ASN A 242 -29.38 -34.87 -43.45
C ASN A 242 -29.07 -33.36 -43.56
N GLU A 243 -29.94 -32.49 -43.03
CA GLU A 243 -29.76 -31.02 -43.08
C GLU A 243 -29.28 -30.45 -41.74
N GLU A 244 -28.64 -29.27 -41.81
CA GLU A 244 -27.64 -28.86 -40.83
C GLU A 244 -28.20 -28.01 -39.68
N GLY A 245 -28.37 -28.65 -38.51
CA GLY A 245 -28.58 -27.94 -37.25
C GLY A 245 -27.33 -27.19 -36.78
N VAL A 246 -27.10 -25.98 -37.28
CA VAL A 246 -25.93 -25.14 -36.97
C VAL A 246 -25.81 -24.87 -35.47
N LYS A 247 -24.94 -25.63 -34.80
CA LYS A 247 -24.56 -25.37 -33.40
C LYS A 247 -23.76 -24.07 -33.35
N LYS A 248 -24.33 -23.02 -32.74
CA LYS A 248 -23.59 -21.79 -32.39
C LYS A 248 -22.36 -22.18 -31.55
N LYS A 249 -21.18 -22.19 -32.18
CA LYS A 249 -19.89 -22.22 -31.47
C LYS A 249 -19.94 -21.10 -30.43
N LYS A 250 -19.64 -21.42 -29.17
CA LYS A 250 -19.11 -20.38 -28.28
C LYS A 250 -17.86 -19.87 -28.96
N VAL A 251 -17.86 -18.60 -29.36
CA VAL A 251 -16.65 -17.89 -29.75
C VAL A 251 -15.70 -18.03 -28.55
N LYS A 252 -14.60 -18.78 -28.72
CA LYS A 252 -13.43 -18.55 -27.88
C LYS A 252 -13.14 -17.08 -28.08
N LYS A 253 -13.20 -16.26 -27.02
CA LYS A 253 -12.55 -14.96 -27.09
C LYS A 253 -11.08 -15.30 -27.35
N GLU A 254 -10.54 -14.84 -28.47
CA GLU A 254 -9.13 -15.01 -28.76
C GLU A 254 -8.34 -14.43 -27.59
N GLU A 255 -7.34 -15.17 -27.13
CA GLU A 255 -6.44 -14.67 -26.11
C GLU A 255 -5.57 -13.63 -26.80
N GLU A 256 -5.97 -12.36 -26.69
CA GLU A 256 -5.27 -11.18 -27.23
C GLU A 256 -3.77 -11.35 -27.01
N GLU A 257 -3.01 -11.52 -28.10
CA GLU A 257 -1.63 -12.00 -28.05
C GLU A 257 -0.80 -11.04 -27.20
N LYS A 258 -0.40 -11.55 -26.03
CA LYS A 258 -0.02 -10.68 -24.92
C LYS A 258 1.42 -10.21 -25.10
N TRP A 259 1.57 -9.05 -25.73
CA TRP A 259 2.84 -8.43 -26.10
C TRP A 259 3.98 -8.70 -25.10
N LYS A 260 4.92 -9.54 -25.54
CA LYS A 260 6.10 -9.96 -24.80
C LYS A 260 7.26 -8.99 -25.01
N TRP A 261 7.11 -7.75 -24.54
CA TRP A 261 8.16 -6.72 -24.68
C TRP A 261 9.53 -7.08 -24.05
N TRP A 262 9.60 -8.15 -23.25
CA TRP A 262 10.84 -8.68 -22.67
C TRP A 262 11.61 -9.64 -23.60
N GLU A 263 11.02 -10.04 -24.72
CA GLU A 263 11.68 -10.78 -25.82
C GLU A 263 12.18 -9.83 -26.94
N GLU A 264 11.87 -8.53 -26.86
CA GLU A 264 12.33 -7.50 -27.80
C GLU A 264 13.75 -7.01 -27.52
N GLU A 265 14.40 -6.45 -28.53
CA GLU A 265 15.63 -5.66 -28.34
C GLU A 265 15.37 -4.43 -27.45
N ARG A 266 16.36 -4.11 -26.60
CA ARG A 266 16.29 -2.93 -25.72
C ARG A 266 16.38 -1.65 -26.53
N HIS A 267 15.60 -0.64 -26.14
CA HIS A 267 15.68 0.69 -26.74
C HIS A 267 17.01 1.37 -26.43
N ALA A 268 17.56 2.07 -27.42
CA ALA A 268 18.76 2.88 -27.26
C ALA A 268 18.60 3.92 -26.13
N ASP A 269 19.70 4.21 -25.45
CA ASP A 269 19.66 5.06 -24.26
C ASP A 269 19.20 6.50 -24.54
N GLY A 270 18.66 7.14 -23.50
CA GLY A 270 18.04 8.47 -23.61
C GLY A 270 16.63 8.47 -24.24
N ILE A 271 16.42 7.85 -25.41
CA ILE A 271 15.10 7.79 -26.09
C ILE A 271 14.18 6.78 -25.39
N LYS A 272 12.86 7.05 -25.35
CA LYS A 272 11.88 6.23 -24.61
C LYS A 272 10.67 5.77 -25.43
N TRP A 273 10.43 6.40 -26.58
CA TRP A 273 9.46 6.02 -27.61
C TRP A 273 9.83 6.77 -28.90
N LYS A 274 9.40 6.23 -30.04
CA LYS A 274 9.46 6.86 -31.36
C LYS A 274 8.10 7.47 -31.72
N PHE A 275 7.01 6.75 -31.44
CA PHE A 275 5.62 7.20 -31.68
C PHE A 275 4.80 7.23 -30.38
N LEU A 276 3.94 8.24 -30.21
CA LEU A 276 3.06 8.38 -29.06
C LEU A 276 1.76 9.15 -29.41
N GLU A 277 0.63 8.45 -29.52
CA GLU A 277 -0.72 9.06 -29.60
C GLU A 277 -1.56 8.74 -28.35
N HIS A 278 -2.34 9.71 -27.87
CA HIS A 278 -3.38 9.50 -26.85
C HIS A 278 -4.54 10.50 -27.02
N LYS A 279 -5.67 10.30 -26.33
CA LYS A 279 -6.81 11.25 -26.37
C LYS A 279 -6.73 12.40 -25.36
N GLY A 280 -5.74 12.39 -24.47
CA GLY A 280 -5.53 13.44 -23.47
C GLY A 280 -6.15 13.10 -22.11
N PRO A 281 -6.24 14.07 -21.20
CA PRO A 281 -6.83 13.87 -19.87
C PRO A 281 -8.36 13.91 -19.89
N VAL A 282 -8.99 13.14 -19.00
CA VAL A 282 -10.39 13.34 -18.60
C VAL A 282 -10.43 14.26 -17.39
N PHE A 283 -11.08 15.42 -17.53
CA PHE A 283 -11.24 16.39 -16.46
C PHE A 283 -12.18 15.90 -15.35
N ALA A 284 -12.05 16.48 -14.16
CA ALA A 284 -13.02 16.28 -13.10
C ALA A 284 -14.35 16.95 -13.49
N PRO A 285 -15.52 16.31 -13.25
CA PRO A 285 -16.83 16.91 -13.56
C PRO A 285 -16.99 18.32 -12.98
N PRO A 286 -17.76 19.21 -13.65
CA PRO A 286 -18.13 20.52 -13.12
C PRO A 286 -18.73 20.43 -11.71
N TYR A 287 -18.76 21.56 -11.00
CA TYR A 287 -19.48 21.62 -9.72
C TYR A 287 -21.00 21.64 -9.97
N GLU A 288 -21.71 20.76 -9.27
CA GLU A 288 -23.17 20.76 -9.17
C GLU A 288 -23.53 21.42 -7.82
N PRO A 289 -24.18 22.60 -7.81
CA PRO A 289 -24.58 23.28 -6.57
C PRO A 289 -25.49 22.42 -5.68
N VAL A 290 -25.49 22.70 -4.38
CA VAL A 290 -26.42 22.02 -3.47
C VAL A 290 -27.86 22.50 -3.74
N PRO A 291 -28.88 21.63 -3.63
CA PRO A 291 -30.28 22.04 -3.74
C PRO A 291 -30.66 23.12 -2.71
N ASP A 292 -31.57 24.03 -3.05
CA ASP A 292 -31.96 25.18 -2.18
C ASP A 292 -32.52 24.79 -0.80
N ASN A 293 -32.95 23.54 -0.60
CA ASN A 293 -33.34 23.01 0.71
C ASN A 293 -32.14 22.65 1.62
N VAL A 294 -30.92 22.55 1.06
CA VAL A 294 -29.66 22.26 1.77
C VAL A 294 -29.00 23.59 2.13
N LYS A 295 -29.20 24.02 3.37
CA LYS A 295 -28.83 25.37 3.84
C LYS A 295 -27.44 25.41 4.48
N PHE A 296 -26.77 26.54 4.35
CA PHE A 296 -25.58 26.90 5.14
C PHE A 296 -25.97 28.00 6.15
N TYR A 297 -25.42 27.93 7.35
CA TYR A 297 -25.70 28.92 8.40
C TYR A 297 -24.41 29.54 8.94
N TYR A 298 -24.48 30.82 9.27
CA TYR A 298 -23.42 31.57 9.93
C TYR A 298 -24.01 32.32 11.12
N ASP A 299 -23.48 32.05 12.31
CA ASP A 299 -23.93 32.68 13.57
C ASP A 299 -25.44 32.49 13.81
N GLY A 300 -25.97 31.31 13.47
CA GLY A 300 -27.39 30.96 13.48
C GLY A 300 -28.20 31.46 12.28
N ASN A 301 -27.70 32.44 11.53
CA ASN A 301 -28.40 33.06 10.40
C ASN A 301 -28.19 32.28 9.10
N LEU A 302 -29.23 32.22 8.25
CA LEU A 302 -29.16 31.59 6.93
C LEU A 302 -28.32 32.43 5.96
N VAL A 303 -27.32 31.82 5.31
CA VAL A 303 -26.47 32.48 4.32
C VAL A 303 -26.42 31.62 3.04
N LYS A 304 -26.85 32.17 1.90
CA LYS A 304 -26.65 31.55 0.59
C LYS A 304 -25.28 31.93 0.05
N LEU A 305 -24.44 30.94 -0.19
CA LEU A 305 -23.06 31.13 -0.66
C LEU A 305 -23.01 31.33 -2.19
N SER A 306 -21.95 31.98 -2.67
CA SER A 306 -21.60 32.01 -4.09
C SER A 306 -21.11 30.63 -4.55
N PRO A 307 -21.31 30.19 -5.81
CA PRO A 307 -20.98 28.82 -6.22
C PRO A 307 -19.52 28.38 -5.99
N LYS A 308 -18.57 29.33 -5.99
CA LYS A 308 -17.16 29.08 -5.66
C LYS A 308 -16.93 28.85 -4.16
N ALA A 309 -17.50 29.73 -3.32
CA ALA A 309 -17.46 29.56 -1.87
C ALA A 309 -18.22 28.29 -1.43
N GLU A 310 -19.32 27.96 -2.12
CA GLU A 310 -20.12 26.77 -1.87
C GLU A 310 -19.35 25.48 -2.22
N GLU A 311 -18.74 25.36 -3.42
CA GLU A 311 -17.94 24.18 -3.79
C GLU A 311 -16.89 23.88 -2.70
N VAL A 312 -16.18 24.93 -2.25
CA VAL A 312 -15.15 24.84 -1.20
C VAL A 312 -15.73 24.48 0.17
N ALA A 313 -16.87 25.05 0.55
CA ALA A 313 -17.59 24.69 1.77
C ALA A 313 -18.03 23.21 1.76
N THR A 314 -18.44 22.67 0.60
CA THR A 314 -18.78 21.24 0.50
C THR A 314 -17.61 20.33 0.86
N PHE A 315 -16.36 20.72 0.57
CA PHE A 315 -15.19 19.89 0.86
C PHE A 315 -14.94 19.75 2.37
N PHE A 316 -15.22 20.80 3.15
CA PHE A 316 -15.14 20.74 4.61
C PHE A 316 -16.35 19.98 5.19
N ALA A 317 -17.57 20.24 4.70
CA ALA A 317 -18.78 19.53 5.11
C ALA A 317 -18.68 18.00 4.89
N LYS A 318 -18.17 17.57 3.72
CA LYS A 318 -17.90 16.15 3.38
C LYS A 318 -16.84 15.50 4.27
N MET A 319 -16.12 16.27 5.08
CA MET A 319 -15.07 15.82 5.99
C MET A 319 -15.39 16.05 7.47
N LEU A 320 -16.59 16.54 7.82
CA LEU A 320 -16.92 17.00 9.18
C LEU A 320 -16.63 15.93 10.26
N ASP A 321 -16.97 14.67 9.99
CA ASP A 321 -16.75 13.50 10.88
C ASP A 321 -15.28 13.01 10.96
N HIS A 322 -14.34 13.64 10.23
CA HIS A 322 -12.95 13.19 10.11
C HIS A 322 -12.01 14.07 10.94
N GLU A 323 -11.17 13.44 11.75
CA GLU A 323 -10.00 13.96 12.51
C GLU A 323 -9.17 15.11 11.88
N TYR A 324 -9.24 15.36 10.56
CA TYR A 324 -8.64 16.55 9.97
C TYR A 324 -9.39 17.84 10.36
N THR A 325 -10.71 17.84 10.47
CA THR A 325 -11.52 19.04 10.76
C THR A 325 -11.38 19.54 12.21
N THR A 326 -10.82 18.71 13.10
CA THR A 326 -10.45 19.07 14.47
C THR A 326 -9.02 19.60 14.60
N LYS A 327 -8.12 19.38 13.62
CA LYS A 327 -6.74 19.88 13.65
C LYS A 327 -6.66 21.36 13.29
N ASP A 328 -6.08 22.16 14.18
CA ASP A 328 -5.96 23.62 14.01
C ASP A 328 -5.26 24.06 12.72
N ILE A 329 -4.18 23.39 12.31
CA ILE A 329 -3.47 23.69 11.07
C ILE A 329 -4.41 23.52 9.86
N PHE A 330 -5.21 22.45 9.87
CA PHE A 330 -6.20 22.18 8.82
C PHE A 330 -7.31 23.25 8.80
N ARG A 331 -7.85 23.59 9.97
CA ARG A 331 -8.89 24.63 10.15
C ARG A 331 -8.41 26.00 9.68
N LYS A 332 -7.20 26.41 10.11
CA LYS A 332 -6.57 27.70 9.76
C LYS A 332 -6.28 27.80 8.26
N ASN A 333 -5.70 26.76 7.65
CA ASN A 333 -5.43 26.74 6.20
C ASN A 333 -6.73 26.71 5.38
N PHE A 334 -7.71 25.87 5.75
CA PHE A 334 -9.01 25.81 5.08
C PHE A 334 -9.67 27.19 5.04
N PHE A 335 -9.79 27.84 6.20
CA PHE A 335 -10.44 29.15 6.31
C PHE A 335 -9.69 30.23 5.51
N LYS A 336 -8.35 30.23 5.57
CA LYS A 336 -7.50 31.17 4.82
C LYS A 336 -7.64 31.04 3.30
N ASP A 337 -7.85 29.84 2.78
CA ASP A 337 -8.08 29.62 1.34
C ASP A 337 -9.55 29.82 0.94
N TRP A 338 -10.51 29.38 1.77
CA TRP A 338 -11.94 29.56 1.50
C TRP A 338 -12.32 31.04 1.38
N LYS A 339 -11.79 31.92 2.24
CA LYS A 339 -12.02 33.37 2.15
C LYS A 339 -11.47 34.04 0.87
N LYS A 340 -10.66 33.36 0.06
CA LYS A 340 -10.19 33.85 -1.25
C LYS A 340 -11.19 33.58 -2.38
N GLU A 341 -11.92 32.47 -2.28
CA GLU A 341 -12.92 32.05 -3.27
C GLU A 341 -14.33 32.64 -2.98
N MET A 342 -14.50 33.26 -1.80
CA MET A 342 -15.63 34.13 -1.43
C MET A 342 -15.64 35.48 -2.16
N THR A 343 -16.83 36.02 -2.39
CA THR A 343 -17.07 37.44 -2.72
C THR A 343 -16.66 38.36 -1.57
N THR A 344 -16.67 39.68 -1.82
CA THR A 344 -16.37 40.70 -0.80
C THR A 344 -17.36 40.63 0.37
N ASP A 345 -18.65 40.47 0.09
CA ASP A 345 -19.70 40.50 1.11
C ASP A 345 -19.67 39.24 1.99
N GLU A 346 -19.51 38.06 1.37
CA GLU A 346 -19.25 36.80 2.08
C GLU A 346 -18.00 36.90 2.96
N ARG A 347 -16.93 37.52 2.47
CA ARG A 347 -15.66 37.70 3.19
C ARG A 347 -15.78 38.66 4.37
N ASN A 348 -16.68 39.65 4.28
CA ASN A 348 -16.96 40.59 5.36
C ASN A 348 -17.86 39.97 6.44
N LEU A 349 -18.89 39.20 6.04
CA LEU A 349 -19.79 38.50 6.95
C LEU A 349 -19.09 37.34 7.68
N ILE A 350 -18.42 36.45 6.93
CA ILE A 350 -17.87 35.20 7.45
C ILE A 350 -16.47 35.46 8.05
N THR A 351 -16.45 35.97 9.28
CA THR A 351 -15.21 36.35 10.00
C THR A 351 -14.59 35.20 10.81
N ASN A 352 -15.37 34.24 11.32
CA ASN A 352 -14.86 33.14 12.14
C ASN A 352 -15.43 31.76 11.75
N LEU A 353 -14.55 30.78 11.48
CA LEU A 353 -14.91 29.40 11.18
C LEU A 353 -15.76 28.72 12.28
N SER A 354 -15.61 29.09 13.56
CA SER A 354 -16.39 28.48 14.65
C SER A 354 -17.86 28.91 14.67
N LYS A 355 -18.24 29.98 13.95
CA LYS A 355 -19.62 30.42 13.75
C LYS A 355 -20.29 29.80 12.50
N CYS A 356 -19.55 29.02 11.71
CA CYS A 356 -20.04 28.38 10.48
C CYS A 356 -20.65 27.00 10.77
N ASP A 357 -21.90 26.78 10.40
CA ASP A 357 -22.54 25.45 10.48
C ASP A 357 -22.57 24.75 9.11
N PHE A 358 -21.94 23.58 9.05
CA PHE A 358 -21.88 22.70 7.89
C PHE A 358 -22.74 21.43 8.04
N ASN A 359 -23.52 21.28 9.12
CA ASN A 359 -24.25 20.06 9.46
C ASN A 359 -25.28 19.66 8.40
N ALA A 360 -26.10 20.60 7.90
CA ALA A 360 -27.09 20.30 6.87
C ALA A 360 -26.43 19.85 5.55
N MET A 361 -25.32 20.48 5.15
CA MET A 361 -24.51 20.04 4.00
C MET A 361 -23.89 18.65 4.24
N SER A 362 -23.38 18.39 5.45
CA SER A 362 -22.81 17.09 5.85
C SER A 362 -23.86 15.97 5.80
N LEU A 363 -25.07 16.23 6.33
CA LEU A 363 -26.21 15.31 6.28
C LEU A 363 -26.59 14.99 4.83
N TYR A 364 -26.78 16.00 3.99
CA TYR A 364 -27.06 15.82 2.55
C TYR A 364 -26.01 14.93 1.86
N PHE A 365 -24.71 15.14 2.11
CA PHE A 365 -23.67 14.29 1.50
C PHE A 365 -23.62 12.85 2.07
N LYS A 366 -24.09 12.63 3.32
CA LYS A 366 -24.30 11.29 3.89
C LYS A 366 -25.51 10.60 3.25
N GLU A 367 -26.65 11.28 3.14
CA GLU A 367 -27.84 10.77 2.45
C GLU A 367 -27.55 10.41 0.99
N GLN A 368 -26.84 11.28 0.28
CA GLN A 368 -26.35 11.04 -1.08
C GLN A 368 -25.40 9.83 -1.17
N SER A 369 -24.63 9.53 -0.12
CA SER A 369 -23.82 8.30 -0.04
C SER A 369 -24.70 7.05 0.07
N GLU A 370 -25.73 7.09 0.92
CA GLU A 370 -26.62 5.94 1.12
C GLU A 370 -27.57 5.74 -0.08
N ALA A 371 -28.04 6.82 -0.72
CA ALA A 371 -28.74 6.75 -2.00
C ALA A 371 -27.87 6.07 -3.08
N ARG A 372 -26.58 6.44 -3.23
CA ARG A 372 -25.66 5.76 -4.16
C ARG A 372 -25.43 4.29 -3.83
N LYS A 373 -25.40 3.91 -2.55
CA LYS A 373 -25.37 2.49 -2.13
C LYS A 373 -26.66 1.77 -2.47
N ASN A 374 -27.81 2.44 -2.36
CA ASN A 374 -29.14 1.86 -2.55
C ASN A 374 -29.66 1.88 -4.00
N MET A 375 -29.00 2.59 -4.93
CA MET A 375 -29.31 2.59 -6.37
C MET A 375 -29.62 1.19 -6.92
N THR A 376 -30.54 1.12 -7.87
CA THR A 376 -30.93 -0.12 -8.56
C THR A 376 -29.76 -0.79 -9.28
N LYS A 377 -29.95 -2.07 -9.65
CA LYS A 377 -28.99 -2.80 -10.48
C LYS A 377 -28.83 -2.16 -11.86
N GLU A 378 -29.87 -1.51 -12.39
CA GLU A 378 -29.87 -0.91 -13.73
C GLU A 378 -29.12 0.41 -13.78
N GLU A 379 -29.33 1.30 -12.80
CA GLU A 379 -28.55 2.55 -12.68
C GLU A 379 -27.06 2.24 -12.49
N LYS A 380 -26.74 1.29 -11.60
CA LYS A 380 -25.36 0.79 -11.41
C LYS A 380 -24.77 0.19 -12.68
N LEU A 381 -25.57 -0.46 -13.52
CA LEU A 381 -25.13 -1.01 -14.81
C LEU A 381 -24.90 0.11 -15.85
N LYS A 382 -25.78 1.11 -15.94
CA LYS A 382 -25.63 2.30 -16.80
C LYS A 382 -24.35 3.07 -16.44
N ILE A 383 -24.15 3.38 -15.16
CA ILE A 383 -22.94 4.04 -14.65
C ILE A 383 -21.68 3.20 -14.92
N LYS A 384 -21.75 1.87 -14.79
CA LYS A 384 -20.63 0.99 -15.12
C LYS A 384 -20.30 1.04 -16.61
N ALA A 385 -21.30 0.93 -17.49
CA ALA A 385 -21.11 0.97 -18.94
C ALA A 385 -20.48 2.29 -19.41
N GLU A 386 -20.91 3.42 -18.84
CA GLU A 386 -20.31 4.73 -19.14
C GLU A 386 -18.86 4.85 -18.65
N ASN A 387 -18.55 4.34 -17.46
CA ASN A 387 -17.16 4.26 -16.98
C ASN A 387 -16.29 3.33 -17.83
N GLU A 388 -16.87 2.30 -18.44
CA GLU A 388 -16.20 1.38 -19.37
C GLU A 388 -15.98 2.02 -20.75
N ARG A 389 -16.94 2.83 -21.25
CA ARG A 389 -16.80 3.67 -22.45
C ARG A 389 -15.63 4.65 -22.31
N LEU A 390 -15.62 5.44 -21.23
CA LEU A 390 -14.53 6.38 -20.92
C LEU A 390 -13.16 5.67 -20.75
N LEU A 391 -13.14 4.42 -20.27
CA LEU A 391 -11.91 3.62 -20.17
C LEU A 391 -11.41 3.15 -21.54
N GLN A 392 -12.30 2.84 -22.49
CA GLN A 392 -11.88 2.45 -23.84
C GLN A 392 -11.36 3.63 -24.67
N GLU A 393 -11.94 4.82 -24.47
CA GLU A 393 -11.58 6.04 -25.21
C GLU A 393 -10.33 6.74 -24.65
N TYR A 394 -10.26 6.96 -23.32
CA TYR A 394 -9.17 7.71 -22.66
C TYR A 394 -8.22 6.85 -21.83
N GLY A 395 -8.55 5.58 -21.57
CA GLY A 395 -7.74 4.68 -20.75
C GLY A 395 -6.53 4.05 -21.45
N TYR A 396 -6.31 4.37 -22.73
CA TYR A 396 -5.26 3.80 -23.57
C TYR A 396 -4.56 4.86 -24.42
N CYS A 397 -3.35 4.53 -24.86
CA CYS A 397 -2.56 5.25 -25.84
C CYS A 397 -2.04 4.26 -26.90
N ILE A 398 -1.45 4.78 -27.97
CA ILE A 398 -0.60 4.00 -28.87
C ILE A 398 0.84 4.48 -28.61
N MET A 399 1.73 3.56 -28.24
CA MET A 399 3.17 3.82 -28.08
C MET A 399 3.94 2.78 -28.88
N ASP A 400 4.78 3.24 -29.81
CA ASP A 400 5.57 2.38 -30.71
C ASP A 400 4.75 1.23 -31.34
N ASN A 401 3.61 1.55 -31.96
CA ASN A 401 2.63 0.63 -32.56
C ASN A 401 1.80 -0.23 -31.57
N HIS A 402 2.10 -0.27 -30.28
CA HIS A 402 1.35 -1.06 -29.30
C HIS A 402 0.28 -0.24 -28.56
N LYS A 403 -0.93 -0.81 -28.42
CA LYS A 403 -2.02 -0.20 -27.63
C LYS A 403 -1.76 -0.42 -26.13
N GLU A 404 -1.22 0.60 -25.49
CA GLU A 404 -0.79 0.56 -24.09
C GLU A 404 -1.77 1.21 -23.13
N ARG A 405 -1.87 0.68 -21.91
CA ARG A 405 -2.84 1.16 -20.92
C ARG A 405 -2.28 2.36 -20.15
N ILE A 406 -3.08 3.40 -19.95
CA ILE A 406 -2.75 4.55 -19.12
C ILE A 406 -3.05 4.23 -17.64
N ALA A 407 -2.22 4.71 -16.71
CA ALA A 407 -2.43 4.46 -15.27
C ALA A 407 -3.63 5.26 -14.72
N ASN A 408 -3.52 6.59 -14.75
CA ASN A 408 -4.50 7.54 -14.23
C ASN A 408 -4.81 8.57 -15.32
N PHE A 409 -5.77 8.27 -16.21
CA PHE A 409 -6.18 9.19 -17.29
C PHE A 409 -7.13 10.31 -16.81
N ARG A 410 -7.65 10.19 -15.59
CA ARG A 410 -8.53 11.19 -14.95
C ARG A 410 -7.71 12.13 -14.09
N ILE A 411 -7.94 13.43 -14.23
CA ILE A 411 -7.31 14.49 -13.41
C ILE A 411 -7.80 14.39 -11.95
N GLU A 412 -6.94 14.72 -10.99
CA GLU A 412 -7.34 14.79 -9.58
C GLU A 412 -8.40 15.89 -9.38
N PRO A 413 -9.56 15.61 -8.76
CA PRO A 413 -10.56 16.63 -8.50
C PRO A 413 -10.09 17.66 -7.45
N PRO A 414 -10.69 18.88 -7.46
CA PRO A 414 -10.50 19.86 -6.39
C PRO A 414 -10.90 19.30 -5.02
N GLY A 415 -10.40 19.91 -3.95
CA GLY A 415 -10.67 19.48 -2.58
C GLY A 415 -9.56 19.87 -1.61
N LEU A 416 -9.74 19.61 -0.32
CA LEU A 416 -8.74 20.00 0.70
C LEU A 416 -7.53 19.06 0.69
N PHE A 417 -6.33 19.63 0.84
CA PHE A 417 -5.08 18.87 0.88
C PHE A 417 -4.94 18.12 2.20
N ARG A 418 -4.81 16.80 2.13
CA ARG A 418 -4.68 15.88 3.28
C ARG A 418 -3.24 15.38 3.38
N GLY A 419 -2.35 16.28 3.81
CA GLY A 419 -0.97 15.93 4.15
C GLY A 419 -0.92 14.88 5.27
N ARG A 420 0.10 14.02 5.25
CA ARG A 420 0.31 12.98 6.29
C ARG A 420 1.15 13.53 7.43
N GLY A 421 0.96 12.97 8.63
CA GLY A 421 1.49 13.56 9.87
C GLY A 421 0.99 15.00 10.04
N ASP A 422 1.79 15.81 10.73
CA ASP A 422 1.43 17.20 11.05
C ASP A 422 1.94 18.17 9.98
N HIS A 423 1.59 17.86 8.73
CA HIS A 423 1.99 18.63 7.55
C HIS A 423 1.45 20.07 7.58
N PRO A 424 2.30 21.11 7.57
CA PRO A 424 1.90 22.51 7.73
C PRO A 424 0.97 23.07 6.63
N LYS A 425 0.83 22.35 5.50
CA LYS A 425 -0.07 22.69 4.39
C LYS A 425 -1.41 21.95 4.43
N MET A 426 -1.66 21.07 5.41
CA MET A 426 -2.94 20.35 5.48
C MET A 426 -4.12 21.34 5.57
N GLY A 427 -5.21 21.05 4.89
CA GLY A 427 -6.40 21.93 4.80
C GLY A 427 -6.35 22.98 3.70
N LYS A 428 -5.18 23.28 3.09
CA LYS A 428 -5.10 24.18 1.93
C LYS A 428 -5.90 23.64 0.75
N LEU A 429 -6.47 24.53 -0.07
CA LEU A 429 -7.34 24.18 -1.20
C LEU A 429 -6.52 23.68 -2.40
N LYS A 430 -6.71 22.42 -2.79
CA LYS A 430 -6.30 21.94 -4.13
C LYS A 430 -7.29 22.50 -5.14
N LYS A 431 -6.83 23.36 -6.04
CA LYS A 431 -7.67 23.99 -7.06
C LYS A 431 -8.08 22.99 -8.15
N ARG A 432 -9.14 23.36 -8.88
CA ARG A 432 -9.58 22.68 -10.10
C ARG A 432 -8.57 23.00 -11.21
N ILE A 433 -8.02 21.95 -11.82
CA ILE A 433 -7.05 22.07 -12.92
C ILE A 433 -7.82 22.26 -14.23
N MET A 434 -7.48 23.31 -14.97
CA MET A 434 -8.10 23.70 -16.24
C MET A 434 -7.23 23.26 -17.44
N PRO A 435 -7.76 23.20 -18.68
CA PRO A 435 -6.94 22.94 -19.87
C PRO A 435 -5.71 23.85 -20.00
N GLU A 436 -5.84 25.10 -19.56
CA GLU A 436 -4.80 26.12 -19.56
C GLU A 436 -3.66 25.84 -18.53
N ASP A 437 -3.83 24.87 -17.63
CA ASP A 437 -2.78 24.34 -16.75
C ASP A 437 -2.04 23.13 -17.36
N ILE A 438 -2.67 22.46 -18.35
CA ILE A 438 -2.27 21.15 -18.88
C ILE A 438 -1.24 21.28 -20.00
N ILE A 439 -0.12 20.57 -19.85
CA ILE A 439 0.90 20.34 -20.88
C ILE A 439 0.71 18.94 -21.47
N ILE A 440 0.58 18.86 -22.80
CA ILE A 440 0.45 17.61 -23.58
C ILE A 440 1.82 17.19 -24.14
N ASN A 441 2.11 15.88 -24.17
CA ASN A 441 3.32 15.32 -24.77
C ASN A 441 3.03 14.09 -25.64
N CYS A 442 3.25 14.23 -26.95
CA CYS A 442 2.89 13.25 -27.99
C CYS A 442 3.91 13.29 -29.13
N SER A 443 3.91 12.36 -30.09
CA SER A 443 4.82 12.43 -31.24
C SER A 443 4.34 13.44 -32.30
N LYS A 444 5.26 14.03 -33.07
CA LYS A 444 4.96 15.11 -34.04
C LYS A 444 4.01 14.67 -35.18
N ASP A 445 3.97 13.38 -35.43
CA ASP A 445 3.20 12.65 -36.44
C ASP A 445 1.91 12.02 -35.89
N SER A 446 1.63 12.17 -34.59
CA SER A 446 0.41 11.66 -33.95
C SER A 446 -0.78 12.62 -34.08
N LYS A 447 -2.01 12.13 -33.90
CA LYS A 447 -3.17 13.00 -33.74
C LYS A 447 -3.17 13.66 -32.36
N ILE A 448 -2.70 14.91 -32.31
CA ILE A 448 -2.70 15.77 -31.12
C ILE A 448 -4.10 15.81 -30.46
N PRO A 449 -4.21 15.64 -29.13
CA PRO A 449 -5.45 15.84 -28.37
C PRO A 449 -6.10 17.21 -28.63
N VAL A 450 -7.40 17.23 -28.89
CA VAL A 450 -8.18 18.47 -28.96
C VAL A 450 -8.59 18.88 -27.55
N ALA A 451 -8.43 20.16 -27.21
CA ALA A 451 -8.88 20.70 -25.92
C ALA A 451 -10.42 20.75 -25.83
N PRO A 452 -11.01 20.81 -24.62
CA PRO A 452 -12.44 21.07 -24.46
C PRO A 452 -12.88 22.34 -25.21
N ALA A 453 -14.14 22.39 -25.68
CA ALA A 453 -14.65 23.51 -26.44
C ALA A 453 -14.53 24.84 -25.64
N GLY A 454 -14.04 25.89 -26.31
CA GLY A 454 -13.77 27.19 -25.69
C GLY A 454 -12.43 27.31 -24.93
N HIS A 455 -11.68 26.20 -24.78
CA HIS A 455 -10.42 26.15 -24.04
C HIS A 455 -9.21 25.85 -24.93
N LYS A 456 -8.01 26.04 -24.37
CA LYS A 456 -6.73 25.66 -24.99
C LYS A 456 -5.80 24.96 -23.99
N TRP A 457 -4.93 24.09 -24.51
CA TRP A 457 -3.83 23.56 -23.71
C TRP A 457 -2.84 24.66 -23.32
N LYS A 458 -2.16 24.50 -22.18
CA LYS A 458 -1.03 25.36 -21.78
C LYS A 458 0.10 25.32 -22.81
N GLU A 459 0.40 24.11 -23.26
CA GLU A 459 1.51 23.78 -24.15
C GLU A 459 1.29 22.39 -24.76
N VAL A 460 1.72 22.19 -26.01
CA VAL A 460 1.87 20.87 -26.62
C VAL A 460 3.35 20.69 -26.99
N ARG A 461 3.97 19.60 -26.54
CA ARG A 461 5.37 19.27 -26.82
C ARG A 461 5.55 17.85 -27.35
N HIS A 462 6.77 17.57 -27.81
CA HIS A 462 7.14 16.33 -28.49
C HIS A 462 8.49 15.80 -27.97
N ASP A 463 8.56 15.51 -26.67
CA ASP A 463 9.79 15.06 -25.99
C ASP A 463 9.81 13.53 -25.82
N GLY A 464 10.48 12.87 -26.77
CA GLY A 464 10.73 11.42 -26.77
C GLY A 464 11.70 10.91 -25.69
N LYS A 465 12.26 11.79 -24.84
CA LYS A 465 13.18 11.42 -23.74
C LYS A 465 12.44 11.16 -22.42
N VAL A 466 11.18 11.60 -22.30
CA VAL A 466 10.36 11.45 -21.09
C VAL A 466 9.25 10.41 -21.23
N THR A 467 8.72 9.93 -20.10
CA THR A 467 7.74 8.81 -20.04
C THR A 467 6.33 9.25 -19.61
N TRP A 468 5.98 10.52 -19.82
CA TRP A 468 4.68 11.09 -19.47
C TRP A 468 3.96 11.62 -20.70
N LEU A 469 2.63 11.52 -20.66
CA LEU A 469 1.70 11.85 -21.75
C LEU A 469 1.07 13.23 -21.51
N VAL A 470 0.79 13.53 -20.24
CA VAL A 470 0.20 14.79 -19.80
C VAL A 470 0.90 15.19 -18.50
N SER A 471 1.12 16.48 -18.29
CA SER A 471 1.63 17.02 -17.01
C SER A 471 0.98 18.35 -16.65
N TRP A 472 1.02 18.70 -15.36
CA TRP A 472 0.58 20.01 -14.85
C TRP A 472 1.27 20.32 -13.52
N THR A 473 1.29 21.59 -13.12
CA THR A 473 1.79 22.01 -11.81
C THR A 473 0.64 22.00 -10.80
N GLU A 474 0.80 21.39 -9.62
CA GLU A 474 -0.19 21.48 -8.55
C GLU A 474 0.10 22.64 -7.58
N ASN A 475 -0.96 23.22 -7.00
CA ASN A 475 -0.90 24.53 -6.34
C ASN A 475 -0.57 24.50 -4.84
N ILE A 476 -0.29 23.33 -4.25
CA ILE A 476 0.04 23.19 -2.82
C ILE A 476 1.55 23.22 -2.61
N GLN A 477 2.31 22.48 -3.42
CA GLN A 477 3.78 22.39 -3.32
C GLN A 477 4.50 22.87 -4.59
N GLY A 478 3.78 23.36 -5.60
CA GLY A 478 4.37 23.73 -6.90
C GLY A 478 4.92 22.53 -7.66
N SER A 479 4.58 21.30 -7.26
CA SER A 479 5.16 20.09 -7.82
C SER A 479 4.51 19.72 -9.14
N ILE A 480 5.27 19.09 -10.04
CA ILE A 480 4.74 18.63 -11.33
C ILE A 480 4.09 17.25 -11.16
N LYS A 481 2.82 17.18 -11.54
CA LYS A 481 2.00 15.95 -11.63
C LYS A 481 2.02 15.43 -13.07
N TYR A 482 1.84 14.11 -13.22
CA TYR A 482 1.99 13.43 -14.51
C TYR A 482 0.94 12.33 -14.73
N ILE A 483 0.40 12.26 -15.95
CA ILE A 483 -0.22 11.05 -16.50
C ILE A 483 0.88 10.22 -17.17
N MET A 484 0.98 8.96 -16.76
CA MET A 484 1.95 7.98 -17.27
C MET A 484 1.27 6.63 -17.53
N LEU A 485 1.97 5.75 -18.25
CA LEU A 485 1.49 4.40 -18.53
C LEU A 485 1.36 3.52 -17.28
N ASN A 486 0.49 2.52 -17.38
CA ASN A 486 0.16 1.54 -16.34
C ASN A 486 1.39 0.69 -15.98
N PRO A 487 1.54 0.20 -14.74
CA PRO A 487 2.63 -0.71 -14.38
C PRO A 487 2.80 -1.98 -15.22
N SER A 488 1.80 -2.41 -16.01
CA SER A 488 1.93 -3.51 -16.98
C SER A 488 2.71 -3.16 -18.25
N SER A 489 2.89 -1.87 -18.54
CA SER A 489 3.44 -1.39 -19.82
C SER A 489 4.95 -1.63 -19.97
N ARG A 490 5.47 -1.75 -21.20
CA ARG A 490 6.93 -1.93 -21.46
C ARG A 490 7.77 -0.92 -20.70
N ILE A 491 7.46 0.37 -20.87
CA ILE A 491 8.22 1.50 -20.31
C ILE A 491 8.22 1.55 -18.76
N LYS A 492 7.32 0.80 -18.10
CA LYS A 492 7.28 0.63 -16.64
C LYS A 492 7.86 -0.70 -16.20
N GLY A 493 7.50 -1.79 -16.88
CA GLY A 493 7.96 -3.14 -16.61
C GLY A 493 9.47 -3.29 -16.81
N GLU A 494 10.02 -2.75 -17.91
CA GLU A 494 11.45 -2.79 -18.19
C GLU A 494 12.25 -2.07 -17.10
N LYS A 495 11.80 -0.87 -16.68
CA LYS A 495 12.44 -0.12 -15.58
C LYS A 495 12.31 -0.83 -14.22
N ASP A 496 11.22 -1.56 -13.99
CA ASP A 496 11.06 -2.37 -12.78
C ASP A 496 11.98 -3.61 -12.80
N TRP A 497 12.17 -4.24 -13.97
CA TRP A 497 13.14 -5.32 -14.21
C TRP A 497 14.59 -4.84 -14.04
N GLN A 498 15.00 -3.78 -14.74
CA GLN A 498 16.35 -3.17 -14.63
C GLN A 498 16.70 -2.76 -13.19
N LYS A 499 15.71 -2.30 -12.41
CA LYS A 499 15.85 -2.03 -10.97
C LYS A 499 16.21 -3.31 -10.19
N TYR A 500 15.59 -4.44 -10.49
CA TYR A 500 15.95 -5.72 -9.87
C TYR A 500 17.32 -6.23 -10.36
N GLU A 501 17.63 -6.17 -11.65
CA GLU A 501 18.98 -6.55 -12.13
C GLU A 501 20.08 -5.69 -11.51
N THR A 502 19.83 -4.41 -11.24
CA THR A 502 20.78 -3.55 -10.52
C THR A 502 20.94 -3.98 -9.05
N ALA A 503 19.89 -4.49 -8.41
CA ALA A 503 19.98 -5.09 -7.08
C ALA A 503 20.68 -6.47 -7.08
N ARG A 504 20.59 -7.24 -8.19
CA ARG A 504 21.36 -8.49 -8.40
C ARG A 504 22.83 -8.22 -8.68
N ARG A 505 23.16 -7.19 -9.46
CA ARG A 505 24.55 -6.70 -9.62
C ARG A 505 25.14 -6.30 -8.27
N LEU A 506 24.38 -5.61 -7.40
CA LEU A 506 24.81 -5.31 -6.04
C LEU A 506 25.12 -6.58 -5.22
N LYS A 507 24.31 -7.65 -5.30
CA LYS A 507 24.59 -8.93 -4.63
C LYS A 507 25.99 -9.47 -4.92
N MET A 508 26.50 -9.29 -6.14
CA MET A 508 27.82 -9.76 -6.55
C MET A 508 28.99 -8.94 -5.97
N CYS A 509 28.78 -7.68 -5.60
CA CYS A 509 29.83 -6.79 -5.10
C CYS A 509 29.63 -6.27 -3.66
N VAL A 510 28.50 -6.60 -3.02
CA VAL A 510 28.12 -6.04 -1.71
C VAL A 510 29.16 -6.29 -0.62
N GLU A 511 29.82 -7.46 -0.58
CA GLU A 511 30.86 -7.74 0.41
C GLU A 511 32.13 -6.89 0.20
N LYS A 512 32.48 -6.54 -1.04
CA LYS A 512 33.56 -5.58 -1.32
C LYS A 512 33.20 -4.19 -0.77
N ILE A 513 31.95 -3.75 -0.98
CA ILE A 513 31.45 -2.46 -0.49
C ILE A 513 31.39 -2.46 1.05
N ARG A 514 30.99 -3.57 1.68
CA ARG A 514 30.98 -3.76 3.13
C ARG A 514 32.37 -3.66 3.73
N ASN A 515 33.38 -4.27 3.12
CA ASN A 515 34.77 -4.13 3.54
C ASN A 515 35.27 -2.68 3.39
N THR A 516 34.97 -2.04 2.26
CA THR A 516 35.34 -0.63 2.00
C THR A 516 34.77 0.31 3.07
N TYR A 517 33.47 0.22 3.41
CA TYR A 517 32.91 1.11 4.44
C TYR A 517 33.44 0.78 5.86
N LYS A 518 33.76 -0.49 6.15
CA LYS A 518 34.40 -0.91 7.42
C LYS A 518 35.81 -0.35 7.59
N GLU A 519 36.51 -0.11 6.48
CA GLU A 519 37.82 0.57 6.45
C GLU A 519 37.65 2.08 6.59
N ASP A 520 36.71 2.69 5.86
CA ASP A 520 36.39 4.12 5.92
C ASP A 520 36.04 4.61 7.34
N TRP A 521 35.43 3.78 8.20
CA TRP A 521 35.20 4.11 9.61
C TRP A 521 36.47 4.50 10.40
N LYS A 522 37.65 4.12 9.90
CA LYS A 522 38.97 4.42 10.48
C LYS A 522 39.65 5.63 9.80
N SER A 523 39.03 6.23 8.78
CA SER A 523 39.59 7.35 8.01
C SER A 523 39.97 8.54 8.90
N LYS A 524 40.93 9.35 8.44
CA LYS A 524 41.24 10.64 9.06
C LYS A 524 40.20 11.72 8.73
N GLU A 525 39.44 11.56 7.64
CA GLU A 525 38.44 12.54 7.20
C GLU A 525 37.05 12.24 7.81
N MET A 526 36.48 13.22 8.52
CA MET A 526 35.17 13.09 9.17
C MET A 526 34.05 12.73 8.18
N LYS A 527 34.03 13.39 7.02
CA LYS A 527 33.05 13.18 5.94
C LYS A 527 33.05 11.74 5.41
N VAL A 528 34.22 11.11 5.32
CA VAL A 528 34.36 9.70 4.92
C VAL A 528 33.78 8.78 6.00
N ARG A 529 34.02 9.04 7.29
CA ARG A 529 33.40 8.27 8.38
C ARG A 529 31.88 8.41 8.38
N GLN A 530 31.36 9.64 8.25
CA GLN A 530 29.92 9.92 8.21
C GLN A 530 29.24 9.19 7.05
N ARG A 531 29.80 9.30 5.83
CA ARG A 531 29.38 8.55 4.65
C ARG A 531 29.32 7.04 4.89
N ALA A 532 30.34 6.47 5.53
CA ALA A 532 30.46 5.04 5.78
C ALA A 532 29.55 4.52 6.91
N VAL A 533 29.24 5.34 7.90
CA VAL A 533 28.24 5.01 8.95
C VAL A 533 26.82 5.12 8.39
N ALA A 534 26.51 6.17 7.62
CA ALA A 534 25.22 6.28 6.93
C ALA A 534 25.00 5.13 5.94
N LEU A 535 26.02 4.72 5.18
CA LEU A 535 25.95 3.56 4.29
C LEU A 535 25.74 2.25 5.08
N TYR A 536 26.39 2.07 6.22
CA TYR A 536 26.15 0.94 7.12
C TYR A 536 24.70 0.89 7.62
N PHE A 537 24.09 2.02 8.01
CA PHE A 537 22.67 2.06 8.39
C PHE A 537 21.73 1.75 7.21
N ILE A 538 22.04 2.21 6.00
CA ILE A 538 21.28 1.89 4.80
C ILE A 538 21.40 0.40 4.42
N ASP A 539 22.57 -0.21 4.59
CA ASP A 539 22.84 -1.63 4.35
C ASP A 539 22.22 -2.54 5.42
N LYS A 540 22.36 -2.23 6.72
CA LYS A 540 21.89 -3.11 7.81
C LYS A 540 20.43 -2.89 8.20
N LEU A 541 19.99 -1.65 8.26
CA LEU A 541 18.66 -1.28 8.77
C LEU A 541 17.66 -0.92 7.65
N ALA A 542 18.08 -1.07 6.39
CA ALA A 542 17.30 -0.71 5.21
C ALA A 542 16.65 0.69 5.33
N LEU A 543 17.39 1.68 5.86
CA LEU A 543 16.91 3.05 5.95
C LEU A 543 16.71 3.64 4.54
N ARG A 544 15.89 4.69 4.46
CA ARG A 544 15.75 5.51 3.24
C ARG A 544 16.84 6.57 3.25
N ALA A 545 17.26 7.01 2.06
CA ALA A 545 18.40 7.93 1.89
C ALA A 545 18.30 9.19 2.77
N GLY A 546 17.12 9.78 2.94
CA GLY A 546 16.95 11.03 3.69
C GLY A 546 17.38 12.24 2.87
N ASN A 547 16.58 12.60 1.87
CA ASN A 547 16.73 13.91 1.24
C ASN A 547 16.27 14.98 2.24
N GLU A 548 17.07 16.03 2.35
CA GLU A 548 16.73 17.34 2.89
C GLU A 548 15.40 17.86 2.31
N LYS A 549 14.72 18.72 3.07
CA LYS A 549 13.42 19.30 2.73
C LYS A 549 13.34 20.72 3.24
N GLU A 550 12.59 21.53 2.50
CA GLU A 550 12.20 22.87 2.91
C GLU A 550 11.33 22.82 4.18
N GLU A 551 11.81 23.50 5.22
CA GLU A 551 11.15 23.65 6.51
C GLU A 551 9.86 24.46 6.39
N GLY A 552 8.87 24.19 7.23
CA GLY A 552 7.55 24.85 7.17
C GLY A 552 6.70 24.54 5.92
N GLU A 553 7.29 24.00 4.85
CA GLU A 553 6.60 23.68 3.60
C GLU A 553 6.25 22.18 3.46
N THR A 554 6.91 21.32 4.23
CA THR A 554 6.66 19.86 4.29
C THR A 554 6.42 19.37 5.73
N ALA A 555 5.92 18.14 5.92
CA ALA A 555 5.89 17.52 7.24
C ALA A 555 7.30 17.08 7.64
N ASP A 556 7.80 17.51 8.80
CA ASP A 556 9.09 17.07 9.30
C ASP A 556 9.14 15.54 9.41
N THR A 557 10.04 14.96 8.64
CA THR A 557 10.16 13.51 8.44
C THR A 557 11.52 13.19 7.86
N VAL A 558 12.33 12.39 8.55
CA VAL A 558 13.76 12.23 8.22
C VAL A 558 14.08 10.90 7.52
N GLY A 559 15.31 10.79 7.04
CA GLY A 559 15.95 9.54 6.62
C GLY A 559 17.46 9.60 6.89
N CYS A 560 18.21 8.60 6.45
CA CYS A 560 19.56 8.35 6.96
C CYS A 560 20.55 9.52 6.88
N CYS A 561 20.58 10.27 5.78
CA CYS A 561 21.48 11.42 5.60
C CYS A 561 20.95 12.73 6.19
N SER A 562 19.74 12.73 6.75
CA SER A 562 19.07 13.90 7.34
C SER A 562 18.60 13.60 8.77
N LEU A 563 19.32 12.73 9.49
CA LEU A 563 19.05 12.45 10.89
C LEU A 563 19.68 13.58 11.71
N ARG A 564 18.86 14.33 12.46
CA ARG A 564 19.32 15.22 13.54
C ARG A 564 19.75 14.44 14.78
N VAL A 565 20.55 15.03 15.67
CA VAL A 565 21.09 14.42 16.90
C VAL A 565 20.01 13.82 17.81
N GLU A 566 18.87 14.50 17.96
CA GLU A 566 17.71 14.08 18.79
C GLU A 566 17.14 12.69 18.45
N HIS A 567 17.39 12.20 17.24
CA HIS A 567 16.79 10.97 16.73
C HIS A 567 17.51 9.69 17.17
N ILE A 568 18.65 9.81 17.86
CA ILE A 568 19.42 8.66 18.34
C ILE A 568 19.90 8.81 19.80
N ASN A 569 19.72 7.76 20.59
CA ASN A 569 20.33 7.62 21.91
C ASN A 569 21.41 6.53 21.88
N LEU A 570 22.55 6.80 22.54
CA LEU A 570 23.72 5.91 22.55
C LEU A 570 23.88 5.24 23.91
N PHE A 571 23.61 3.94 23.98
CA PHE A 571 23.74 3.14 25.19
C PHE A 571 24.97 2.22 25.11
N GLN A 572 25.89 2.39 26.06
CA GLN A 572 27.12 1.58 26.12
C GLN A 572 26.80 0.09 26.37
N GLU A 573 25.77 -0.18 27.18
CA GLU A 573 25.12 -1.48 27.31
C GLU A 573 23.61 -1.24 27.49
N LEU A 574 22.77 -2.06 26.86
CA LEU A 574 21.31 -2.05 27.06
C LEU A 574 20.73 -3.43 26.75
N ASP A 575 19.74 -3.87 27.52
CA ASP A 575 19.04 -5.16 27.34
C ASP A 575 20.00 -6.38 27.20
N GLY A 576 21.16 -6.33 27.88
CA GLY A 576 22.22 -7.36 27.83
C GLY A 576 23.09 -7.34 26.56
N GLN A 577 23.11 -6.22 25.83
CA GLN A 577 23.83 -6.07 24.56
C GLN A 577 24.74 -4.84 24.60
N GLU A 578 26.02 -4.98 24.20
CA GLU A 578 26.96 -3.86 24.11
C GLU A 578 26.67 -2.95 22.90
N PHE A 579 27.02 -1.67 23.01
CA PHE A 579 27.04 -0.68 21.91
C PHE A 579 25.69 -0.54 21.19
N VAL A 580 24.61 -0.37 21.94
CA VAL A 580 23.25 -0.24 21.41
C VAL A 580 22.95 1.21 21.01
N VAL A 581 22.55 1.39 19.76
CA VAL A 581 21.95 2.63 19.26
C VAL A 581 20.44 2.45 19.27
N GLU A 582 19.74 3.25 20.07
CA GLU A 582 18.30 3.43 19.93
C GLU A 582 18.06 4.50 18.87
N PHE A 583 17.17 4.22 17.93
CA PHE A 583 16.67 5.17 16.94
C PHE A 583 15.21 5.45 17.24
N ASP A 584 14.81 6.72 17.24
CA ASP A 584 13.40 7.11 17.24
C ASP A 584 13.17 8.33 16.35
N PHE A 585 12.47 8.16 15.23
CA PHE A 585 12.21 9.26 14.30
C PHE A 585 10.97 9.10 13.42
N PRO A 586 10.30 10.21 13.01
CA PRO A 586 9.25 10.17 12.01
C PRO A 586 9.84 9.92 10.62
N GLY A 587 9.70 8.70 10.10
CA GLY A 587 10.16 8.36 8.75
C GLY A 587 9.23 8.87 7.65
N LYS A 588 9.47 8.45 6.40
CA LYS A 588 8.55 8.72 5.27
C LYS A 588 7.09 8.43 5.64
N ASP A 589 6.19 9.32 5.21
CA ASP A 589 4.75 9.29 5.47
C ASP A 589 4.39 9.46 6.96
N SER A 590 5.32 9.99 7.76
CA SER A 590 5.25 10.18 9.22
C SER A 590 5.06 8.86 10.00
N ILE A 591 5.56 7.76 9.45
CA ILE A 591 5.60 6.47 10.13
C ILE A 591 6.84 6.43 11.04
N ARG A 592 6.62 6.39 12.36
CA ARG A 592 7.69 6.27 13.37
C ARG A 592 8.58 5.05 13.07
N TYR A 593 9.88 5.28 12.99
CA TYR A 593 10.90 4.24 13.05
C TYR A 593 11.45 4.26 14.47
N TYR A 594 11.04 3.27 15.27
CA TYR A 594 11.62 3.00 16.59
C TYR A 594 12.37 1.67 16.53
N ASN A 595 13.64 1.64 16.91
CA ASN A 595 14.43 0.39 16.92
C ASN A 595 15.65 0.49 17.85
N LYS A 596 15.94 -0.56 18.62
CA LYS A 596 17.18 -0.72 19.39
C LYS A 596 18.13 -1.66 18.63
N VAL A 597 19.35 -1.20 18.34
CA VAL A 597 20.27 -1.88 17.43
C VAL A 597 21.70 -1.92 18.01
N PRO A 598 22.24 -3.10 18.35
CA PRO A 598 23.67 -3.26 18.57
C PRO A 598 24.46 -2.94 17.30
N VAL A 599 25.44 -2.05 17.40
CA VAL A 599 26.32 -1.69 16.27
C VAL A 599 27.77 -2.07 16.55
N GLU A 600 28.56 -2.21 15.49
CA GLU A 600 30.00 -2.49 15.65
C GLU A 600 30.67 -1.34 16.44
N LYS A 601 31.52 -1.67 17.43
CA LYS A 601 32.17 -0.74 18.38
C LYS A 601 32.82 0.51 17.75
N ARG A 602 33.21 0.45 16.47
CA ARG A 602 33.73 1.59 15.68
C ARG A 602 32.63 2.54 15.18
N VAL A 603 31.45 2.02 14.84
CA VAL A 603 30.26 2.81 14.51
C VAL A 603 29.81 3.58 15.74
N PHE A 604 29.64 2.91 16.89
CA PHE A 604 29.23 3.56 18.14
C PHE A 604 30.15 4.72 18.54
N LYS A 605 31.48 4.49 18.56
CA LYS A 605 32.45 5.56 18.86
C LYS A 605 32.50 6.68 17.83
N ASN A 606 32.17 6.40 16.56
CA ASN A 606 32.04 7.45 15.56
C ASN A 606 30.75 8.26 15.76
N LEU A 607 29.63 7.65 16.17
CA LEU A 607 28.40 8.38 16.52
C LEU A 607 28.62 9.34 17.70
N GLN A 608 29.35 8.92 18.73
CA GLN A 608 29.75 9.81 19.84
C GLN A 608 30.50 11.06 19.32
N LEU A 609 31.45 10.88 18.39
CA LEU A 609 32.18 11.97 17.73
C LEU A 609 31.34 12.78 16.73
N PHE A 610 30.21 12.25 16.27
CA PHE A 610 29.28 12.95 15.36
C PHE A 610 28.25 13.80 16.11
N MET A 611 28.01 13.52 17.40
CA MET A 611 27.13 14.25 18.32
C MET A 611 27.92 15.23 19.22
N GLU A 612 29.25 15.19 19.19
CA GLU A 612 30.12 16.03 20.02
C GLU A 612 29.99 17.52 19.63
N ASN A 613 29.76 18.38 20.63
CA ASN A 613 29.55 19.83 20.49
C ASN A 613 28.35 20.24 19.60
N LYS A 614 27.29 19.43 19.55
CA LYS A 614 26.04 19.71 18.81
C LYS A 614 24.82 19.85 19.71
N GLN A 615 23.82 20.58 19.22
CA GLN A 615 22.47 20.65 19.79
C GLN A 615 21.59 19.50 19.26
N PRO A 616 20.42 19.21 19.86
CA PRO A 616 19.54 18.12 19.44
C PRO A 616 19.02 18.27 17.99
N ASP A 617 18.85 19.49 17.54
CA ASP A 617 18.37 19.90 16.21
C ASP A 617 19.47 19.94 15.12
N ASP A 618 20.76 19.87 15.48
CA ASP A 618 21.84 19.78 14.49
C ASP A 618 21.80 18.44 13.72
N ASP A 619 22.18 18.46 12.44
CA ASP A 619 22.37 17.24 11.64
C ASP A 619 23.49 16.36 12.22
N LEU A 620 23.19 15.08 12.48
CA LEU A 620 24.15 14.06 12.89
C LEU A 620 25.27 13.89 11.85
N PHE A 621 24.96 14.07 10.56
CA PHE A 621 25.88 13.90 9.45
C PHE A 621 26.18 15.21 8.72
N ASP A 622 26.62 16.24 9.46
CA ASP A 622 26.89 17.64 9.03
C ASP A 622 27.70 17.83 7.73
N ARG A 623 28.39 16.81 7.21
CA ARG A 623 29.23 16.89 5.99
C ARG A 623 28.73 15.97 4.86
N LEU A 624 27.53 15.40 5.02
CA LEU A 624 26.93 14.43 4.13
C LEU A 624 25.57 14.92 3.64
N ASN A 625 25.26 14.64 2.37
CA ASN A 625 23.90 14.67 1.86
C ASN A 625 23.71 13.52 0.87
N THR A 626 22.49 13.31 0.39
CA THR A 626 22.21 12.17 -0.50
C THR A 626 22.89 12.28 -1.86
N SER A 627 23.21 13.48 -2.33
CA SER A 627 24.01 13.67 -3.55
C SER A 627 25.45 13.19 -3.38
N ILE A 628 26.10 13.54 -2.26
CA ILE A 628 27.44 13.07 -1.89
C ILE A 628 27.45 11.54 -1.73
N LEU A 629 26.46 10.96 -1.04
CA LEU A 629 26.37 9.52 -0.85
C LEU A 629 26.15 8.79 -2.19
N ASN A 630 25.18 9.22 -3.00
CA ASN A 630 24.87 8.55 -4.26
C ASN A 630 25.99 8.69 -5.31
N LYS A 631 26.77 9.79 -5.30
CA LYS A 631 27.97 9.90 -6.14
C LYS A 631 28.98 8.81 -5.80
N HIS A 632 29.35 8.68 -4.52
CA HIS A 632 30.27 7.63 -4.08
C HIS A 632 29.75 6.21 -4.38
N LEU A 633 28.44 5.98 -4.26
CA LEU A 633 27.84 4.70 -4.65
C LEU A 633 27.96 4.42 -6.15
N GLN A 634 27.73 5.42 -7.01
CA GLN A 634 27.94 5.31 -8.45
C GLN A 634 29.40 5.00 -8.80
N ASP A 635 30.37 5.57 -8.07
CA ASP A 635 31.80 5.29 -8.21
C ASP A 635 32.16 3.84 -7.82
N LEU A 636 31.41 3.23 -6.89
CA LEU A 636 31.59 1.83 -6.46
C LEU A 636 30.93 0.81 -7.40
N MET A 637 29.81 1.16 -8.03
CA MET A 637 29.10 0.32 -9.00
C MET A 637 28.14 1.18 -9.86
N GLU A 638 28.18 1.01 -11.17
CA GLU A 638 27.36 1.78 -12.10
C GLU A 638 25.83 1.59 -11.89
N GLY A 639 25.14 2.69 -11.62
CA GLY A 639 23.70 2.74 -11.32
C GLY A 639 23.37 2.53 -9.83
N LEU A 640 24.38 2.29 -8.98
CA LEU A 640 24.18 2.07 -7.55
C LEU A 640 23.81 3.38 -6.84
N THR A 641 22.76 3.29 -6.03
CA THR A 641 22.21 4.40 -5.26
C THR A 641 21.56 3.82 -4.00
N ALA A 642 21.36 4.64 -2.96
CA ALA A 642 20.87 4.18 -1.65
C ALA A 642 19.52 3.41 -1.71
N LYS A 643 18.68 3.68 -2.72
CA LYS A 643 17.42 2.94 -2.97
C LYS A 643 17.64 1.47 -3.38
N VAL A 644 18.80 1.13 -3.94
CA VAL A 644 19.12 -0.23 -4.41
C VAL A 644 19.32 -1.17 -3.23
N PHE A 645 20.01 -0.73 -2.17
CA PHE A 645 20.18 -1.51 -0.93
C PHE A 645 18.83 -1.97 -0.34
N ARG A 646 17.83 -1.09 -0.26
CA ARG A 646 16.47 -1.48 0.19
C ARG A 646 15.79 -2.51 -0.71
N THR A 647 16.12 -2.55 -2.00
CA THR A 647 15.55 -3.50 -2.98
C THR A 647 16.30 -4.84 -2.91
N TYR A 648 17.62 -4.79 -2.81
CA TYR A 648 18.51 -5.92 -2.59
C TYR A 648 18.17 -6.65 -1.29
N ASN A 649 18.20 -5.95 -0.14
CA ASN A 649 17.90 -6.52 1.18
C ASN A 649 16.49 -7.12 1.22
N ALA A 650 15.47 -6.41 0.71
CA ALA A 650 14.12 -6.95 0.67
C ALA A 650 14.00 -8.23 -0.17
N SER A 651 14.68 -8.30 -1.32
CA SER A 651 14.64 -9.46 -2.20
C SER A 651 15.44 -10.65 -1.66
N ILE A 652 16.65 -10.44 -1.15
CA ILE A 652 17.49 -11.52 -0.60
C ILE A 652 16.90 -12.10 0.68
N THR A 653 16.35 -11.25 1.57
CA THR A 653 15.65 -11.72 2.78
C THR A 653 14.38 -12.49 2.44
N LEU A 654 13.63 -12.12 1.38
CA LEU A 654 12.50 -12.96 0.92
C LEU A 654 13.00 -14.33 0.47
N GLN A 655 14.04 -14.39 -0.36
CA GLN A 655 14.58 -15.65 -0.87
C GLN A 655 15.01 -16.58 0.28
N GLN A 656 15.84 -16.06 1.19
CA GLN A 656 16.32 -16.79 2.37
C GLN A 656 15.16 -17.28 3.25
N GLN A 657 14.21 -16.41 3.59
CA GLN A 657 13.07 -16.79 4.42
C GLN A 657 12.08 -17.73 3.72
N LEU A 658 11.99 -17.75 2.39
CA LEU A 658 11.22 -18.76 1.67
C LEU A 658 11.92 -20.12 1.66
N ASP A 659 13.24 -20.17 1.49
CA ASP A 659 14.01 -21.42 1.56
C ASP A 659 14.08 -21.98 3.02
N GLU A 660 14.05 -21.12 4.05
CA GLU A 660 14.04 -21.51 5.46
C GLU A 660 12.66 -21.95 5.99
N LEU A 661 11.56 -21.28 5.57
CA LEU A 661 10.23 -21.45 6.18
C LEU A 661 9.28 -22.37 5.38
N THR A 662 9.66 -22.86 4.19
CA THR A 662 8.76 -23.66 3.33
C THR A 662 9.07 -25.15 3.41
N ASN A 663 8.21 -25.93 4.08
CA ASN A 663 8.31 -27.39 4.03
C ASN A 663 7.73 -27.93 2.71
N SER A 664 8.37 -28.95 2.12
CA SER A 664 7.92 -29.56 0.87
C SER A 664 6.57 -30.27 1.01
N ASP A 665 6.30 -30.88 2.16
CA ASP A 665 5.10 -31.67 2.44
C ASP A 665 3.88 -30.82 2.84
N ASP A 666 4.07 -29.53 3.10
CA ASP A 666 2.98 -28.63 3.49
C ASP A 666 1.91 -28.51 2.39
N ASN A 667 0.65 -28.45 2.80
CA ASN A 667 -0.44 -28.14 1.89
C ASN A 667 -0.40 -26.67 1.43
N VAL A 668 -1.10 -26.35 0.33
CA VAL A 668 -1.10 -25.01 -0.27
C VAL A 668 -1.49 -23.90 0.73
N PRO A 669 -2.51 -24.04 1.59
CA PRO A 669 -2.75 -23.09 2.69
C PRO A 669 -1.56 -22.85 3.62
N ALA A 670 -0.87 -23.90 4.09
CA ALA A 670 0.30 -23.78 4.96
C ALA A 670 1.48 -23.10 4.25
N LYS A 671 1.77 -23.48 2.99
CA LYS A 671 2.79 -22.82 2.16
C LYS A 671 2.52 -21.33 1.97
N ILE A 672 1.26 -20.92 1.83
CA ILE A 672 0.87 -19.50 1.76
C ILE A 672 1.14 -18.77 3.09
N LEU A 673 0.98 -19.43 4.24
CA LEU A 673 1.35 -18.86 5.55
C LEU A 673 2.87 -18.65 5.65
N SER A 674 3.69 -19.63 5.23
CA SER A 674 5.15 -19.47 5.16
C SER A 674 5.57 -18.34 4.22
N TYR A 675 4.93 -18.22 3.05
CA TYR A 675 5.15 -17.08 2.14
C TYR A 675 4.83 -15.74 2.80
N ASN A 676 3.68 -15.65 3.50
CA ASN A 676 3.29 -14.42 4.17
C ASN A 676 4.23 -14.07 5.34
N ARG A 677 4.73 -15.07 6.09
CA ARG A 677 5.76 -14.91 7.13
C ARG A 677 7.09 -14.41 6.56
N ALA A 678 7.57 -14.98 5.45
CA ALA A 678 8.76 -14.51 4.76
C ALA A 678 8.63 -13.03 4.30
N ASN A 679 7.49 -12.66 3.71
CA ASN A 679 7.19 -11.27 3.35
C ASN A 679 6.97 -10.36 4.59
N ARG A 680 6.54 -10.91 5.73
CA ARG A 680 6.37 -10.19 7.01
C ARG A 680 7.72 -9.79 7.59
N ALA A 681 8.72 -10.68 7.56
CA ALA A 681 10.10 -10.35 7.92
C ALA A 681 10.65 -9.19 7.06
N VAL A 682 10.44 -9.23 5.73
CA VAL A 682 10.83 -8.12 4.83
C VAL A 682 10.05 -6.82 5.12
N ALA A 683 8.77 -6.92 5.45
CA ALA A 683 7.94 -5.76 5.78
C ALA A 683 8.38 -5.10 7.10
N ILE A 684 8.81 -5.89 8.10
CA ILE A 684 9.42 -5.41 9.35
C ILE A 684 10.76 -4.72 9.04
N LEU A 685 11.68 -5.37 8.32
CA LEU A 685 12.96 -4.79 7.89
C LEU A 685 12.80 -3.46 7.12
N CYS A 686 11.75 -3.34 6.31
CA CYS A 686 11.48 -2.11 5.55
C CYS A 686 10.71 -1.02 6.33
N ASN A 687 10.38 -1.27 7.61
CA ASN A 687 9.43 -0.52 8.44
C ASN A 687 8.11 -0.19 7.72
N HIS A 688 7.47 -1.20 7.13
CA HIS A 688 6.17 -1.10 6.46
C HIS A 688 5.03 -1.39 7.46
N GLN A 689 4.77 -0.44 8.35
CA GLN A 689 3.69 -0.51 9.33
C GLN A 689 2.32 -0.08 8.76
N ARG A 690 1.25 -0.39 9.50
CA ARG A 690 -0.09 0.20 9.40
C ARG A 690 -0.74 0.28 10.77
N ALA A 691 -1.65 1.25 10.96
CA ALA A 691 -2.54 1.24 12.12
C ALA A 691 -3.44 -0.02 12.11
N PRO A 692 -3.79 -0.60 13.28
CA PRO A 692 -4.80 -1.65 13.37
C PRO A 692 -6.13 -1.20 12.75
N PRO A 693 -6.81 -2.04 11.95
CA PRO A 693 -8.13 -1.69 11.42
C PRO A 693 -9.15 -1.45 12.54
N LYS A 694 -9.95 -0.38 12.48
CA LYS A 694 -10.95 -0.04 13.53
C LYS A 694 -11.98 -1.14 13.81
N THR A 695 -12.16 -2.10 12.91
CA THR A 695 -13.08 -3.25 13.04
C THR A 695 -12.35 -4.59 13.21
N PHE A 696 -11.06 -4.57 13.56
CA PHE A 696 -10.20 -5.77 13.58
C PHE A 696 -10.69 -6.82 14.59
N GLU A 697 -10.90 -6.44 15.84
CA GLU A 697 -11.30 -7.35 16.93
C GLU A 697 -12.63 -8.03 16.63
N LYS A 698 -13.65 -7.25 16.22
CA LYS A 698 -14.95 -7.80 15.77
C LYS A 698 -14.79 -8.75 14.57
N SER A 699 -13.82 -8.53 13.68
CA SER A 699 -13.53 -9.48 12.60
C SER A 699 -12.74 -10.72 13.05
N MET A 700 -11.99 -10.66 14.15
CA MET A 700 -11.30 -11.81 14.73
C MET A 700 -12.25 -12.67 15.57
N MET A 701 -13.10 -12.06 16.40
CA MET A 701 -14.21 -12.76 17.10
C MET A 701 -15.11 -13.51 16.10
N ASN A 702 -15.49 -12.87 14.99
CA ASN A 702 -16.28 -13.47 13.91
C ASN A 702 -15.55 -14.57 13.11
N LEU A 703 -14.23 -14.72 13.29
CA LEU A 703 -13.42 -15.79 12.69
C LEU A 703 -13.20 -16.92 13.71
N GLN A 704 -12.94 -16.58 14.97
CA GLN A 704 -12.80 -17.54 16.08
C GLN A 704 -14.09 -18.36 16.25
N GLY A 705 -15.26 -17.73 16.33
CA GLY A 705 -16.53 -18.46 16.40
C GLY A 705 -16.84 -19.36 15.18
N LYS A 706 -16.12 -19.20 14.05
CA LYS A 706 -16.18 -20.13 12.91
C LYS A 706 -15.15 -21.26 12.99
N ILE A 707 -14.03 -21.03 13.67
CA ILE A 707 -13.05 -22.06 14.04
C ILE A 707 -13.68 -22.98 15.09
N ASP A 708 -14.31 -22.43 16.12
CA ASP A 708 -14.92 -23.19 17.23
C ASP A 708 -16.08 -24.06 16.71
N ALA A 709 -17.03 -23.47 15.98
CA ALA A 709 -18.10 -24.22 15.31
C ALA A 709 -17.61 -25.24 14.26
N LYS A 710 -16.33 -25.17 13.83
CA LYS A 710 -15.68 -26.20 13.00
C LYS A 710 -14.95 -27.27 13.82
N LYS A 711 -14.47 -26.94 15.03
CA LYS A 711 -13.98 -27.91 16.02
C LYS A 711 -15.11 -28.80 16.52
N ASP A 712 -16.30 -28.24 16.75
CA ASP A 712 -17.51 -29.00 17.10
C ASP A 712 -17.87 -30.00 15.99
N GLN A 713 -17.98 -29.53 14.75
CA GLN A 713 -18.25 -30.37 13.58
C GLN A 713 -17.19 -31.45 13.37
N LEU A 714 -15.93 -31.18 13.74
CA LEU A 714 -14.85 -32.16 13.68
C LEU A 714 -14.96 -33.21 14.79
N ALA A 715 -15.29 -32.80 16.02
CA ALA A 715 -15.52 -33.71 17.14
C ALA A 715 -16.68 -34.68 16.82
N ASP A 716 -17.78 -34.17 16.26
CA ASP A 716 -18.90 -34.99 15.80
C ASP A 716 -18.50 -35.95 14.67
N ALA A 717 -17.85 -35.47 13.62
CA ALA A 717 -17.42 -36.33 12.51
C ALA A 717 -16.43 -37.43 12.98
N ARG A 718 -15.53 -37.11 13.93
CA ARG A 718 -14.63 -38.08 14.57
C ARG A 718 -15.39 -39.09 15.44
N ARG A 719 -16.43 -38.67 16.16
CA ARG A 719 -17.33 -39.53 16.93
C ARG A 719 -18.10 -40.50 16.03
N GLU A 720 -18.70 -40.01 14.95
CA GLU A 720 -19.35 -40.85 13.93
C GLU A 720 -18.38 -41.84 13.27
N PHE A 721 -17.17 -41.40 12.94
CA PHE A 721 -16.14 -42.27 12.35
C PHE A 721 -15.70 -43.37 13.33
N LYS A 722 -15.56 -43.06 14.63
CA LYS A 722 -15.25 -44.04 15.69
C LYS A 722 -16.37 -45.09 15.82
N SER A 723 -17.64 -44.65 15.80
CA SER A 723 -18.81 -45.55 15.79
C SER A 723 -18.85 -46.44 14.54
N ALA A 724 -18.74 -45.88 13.34
CA ALA A 724 -18.72 -46.66 12.10
C ALA A 724 -17.58 -47.69 12.06
N LYS A 725 -16.41 -47.34 12.62
CA LYS A 725 -15.24 -48.24 12.74
C LYS A 725 -15.49 -49.38 13.74
N ALA A 726 -16.32 -49.18 14.76
CA ALA A 726 -16.76 -50.25 15.67
C ALA A 726 -17.77 -51.18 14.97
N ASP A 727 -18.80 -50.62 14.33
CA ASP A 727 -19.81 -51.40 13.58
C ASP A 727 -19.16 -52.28 12.49
N ALA A 728 -18.16 -51.75 11.78
CA ALA A 728 -17.43 -52.50 10.77
C ALA A 728 -16.56 -53.65 11.33
N LYS A 729 -16.09 -53.55 12.59
CA LYS A 729 -15.41 -54.69 13.26
C LYS A 729 -16.39 -55.82 13.58
N VAL A 730 -17.60 -55.49 13.99
CA VAL A 730 -18.65 -56.44 14.40
C VAL A 730 -19.30 -57.10 13.18
N ARG A 731 -19.77 -56.30 12.22
CA ARG A 731 -20.57 -56.79 11.07
C ARG A 731 -19.74 -57.26 9.88
N ARG A 732 -18.50 -56.74 9.74
CA ARG A 732 -17.47 -57.09 8.72
C ARG A 732 -17.89 -56.97 7.25
N ASP A 733 -19.10 -56.51 6.96
CA ASP A 733 -19.70 -56.42 5.63
C ASP A 733 -19.12 -55.28 4.77
N GLU A 734 -19.28 -55.41 3.46
CA GLU A 734 -18.73 -54.44 2.50
C GLU A 734 -19.38 -53.05 2.60
N LYS A 735 -20.63 -52.97 3.08
CA LYS A 735 -21.37 -51.71 3.22
C LYS A 735 -20.90 -50.93 4.46
N THR A 736 -20.61 -51.59 5.59
CA THR A 736 -19.96 -50.91 6.74
C THR A 736 -18.53 -50.47 6.41
N LYS A 737 -17.76 -51.26 5.64
CA LYS A 737 -16.44 -50.82 5.13
C LYS A 737 -16.54 -49.52 4.31
N LYS A 738 -17.49 -49.44 3.37
CA LYS A 738 -17.74 -48.22 2.57
C LYS A 738 -18.24 -47.03 3.40
N LEU A 739 -19.01 -47.28 4.47
CA LEU A 739 -19.42 -46.24 5.42
C LEU A 739 -18.22 -45.67 6.20
N VAL A 740 -17.31 -46.53 6.69
CA VAL A 740 -16.07 -46.11 7.38
C VAL A 740 -15.21 -45.24 6.47
N GLU A 741 -15.05 -45.62 5.20
CA GLU A 741 -14.30 -44.82 4.21
C GLU A 741 -14.97 -43.46 3.97
N SER A 742 -16.30 -43.42 3.81
CA SER A 742 -17.05 -42.18 3.63
C SER A 742 -16.97 -41.25 4.85
N LYS A 743 -16.98 -41.80 6.08
CA LYS A 743 -16.80 -41.01 7.31
C LYS A 743 -15.35 -40.55 7.49
N LYS A 744 -14.34 -41.36 7.13
CA LYS A 744 -12.93 -40.93 7.07
C LYS A 744 -12.76 -39.72 6.14
N LYS A 745 -13.32 -39.82 4.92
CA LYS A 745 -13.34 -38.73 3.93
C LYS A 745 -14.20 -37.53 4.37
N ALA A 746 -15.09 -37.66 5.36
CA ALA A 746 -15.79 -36.52 5.96
C ALA A 746 -14.90 -35.80 6.99
N VAL A 747 -14.27 -36.56 7.90
CA VAL A 747 -13.31 -36.06 8.89
C VAL A 747 -12.18 -35.27 8.21
N GLN A 748 -11.50 -35.86 7.22
CA GLN A 748 -10.39 -35.20 6.50
C GLN A 748 -10.80 -33.85 5.87
N ARG A 749 -11.97 -33.78 5.21
CA ARG A 749 -12.48 -32.53 4.63
C ARG A 749 -12.84 -31.46 5.66
N ILE A 750 -13.16 -31.84 6.90
CA ILE A 750 -13.42 -30.89 7.99
C ILE A 750 -12.08 -30.44 8.62
N GLU A 751 -11.11 -31.34 8.75
CA GLU A 751 -9.74 -31.02 9.19
C GLU A 751 -9.06 -30.02 8.24
N GLU A 752 -9.14 -30.24 6.93
CA GLU A 752 -8.69 -29.28 5.90
C GLU A 752 -9.38 -27.91 5.98
N GLN A 753 -10.69 -27.89 6.28
CA GLN A 753 -11.46 -26.65 6.44
C GLN A 753 -11.09 -25.90 7.72
N LEU A 754 -10.90 -26.63 8.82
CA LEU A 754 -10.51 -26.08 10.12
C LEU A 754 -9.10 -25.49 10.03
N MET A 755 -8.12 -26.27 9.57
CA MET A 755 -6.74 -25.82 9.39
C MET A 755 -6.66 -24.57 8.51
N LYS A 756 -7.46 -24.50 7.44
CA LYS A 756 -7.54 -23.31 6.57
C LYS A 756 -8.10 -22.07 7.29
N LEU A 757 -9.02 -22.22 8.24
CA LEU A 757 -9.54 -21.11 9.04
C LEU A 757 -8.54 -20.67 10.12
N GLU A 758 -7.88 -21.62 10.77
CA GLU A 758 -6.85 -21.36 11.78
C GLU A 758 -5.65 -20.64 11.14
N VAL A 759 -5.15 -21.12 10.00
CA VAL A 759 -4.13 -20.42 9.18
C VAL A 759 -4.57 -18.99 8.83
N GLN A 760 -5.85 -18.78 8.50
CA GLN A 760 -6.38 -17.44 8.21
C GLN A 760 -6.50 -16.54 9.45
N ALA A 761 -6.68 -17.10 10.65
CA ALA A 761 -6.65 -16.34 11.90
C ALA A 761 -5.21 -15.95 12.26
N THR A 762 -4.27 -16.91 12.20
CA THR A 762 -2.84 -16.66 12.40
C THR A 762 -2.32 -15.59 11.44
N ASP A 763 -2.57 -15.70 10.13
CA ASP A 763 -2.14 -14.71 9.12
C ASP A 763 -2.72 -13.31 9.37
N ARG A 764 -3.91 -13.21 9.97
CA ARG A 764 -4.55 -11.92 10.29
C ARG A 764 -3.99 -11.28 11.55
N GLU A 765 -3.79 -12.05 12.62
CA GLU A 765 -3.21 -11.53 13.87
C GLU A 765 -1.74 -11.15 13.68
N GLU A 766 -0.96 -12.02 13.00
CA GLU A 766 0.43 -11.72 12.66
C GLU A 766 0.56 -10.42 11.86
N ASN A 767 -0.32 -10.20 10.87
CA ASN A 767 -0.25 -9.02 10.01
C ASN A 767 -1.08 -7.82 10.52
N LYS A 768 -1.63 -7.83 11.74
CA LYS A 768 -2.46 -6.77 12.35
C LYS A 768 -1.93 -5.36 12.05
N GLN A 769 -0.67 -5.11 12.39
CA GLN A 769 0.05 -3.82 12.22
C GLN A 769 1.02 -3.79 11.02
N ILE A 770 1.07 -4.81 10.15
CA ILE A 770 2.08 -4.93 9.08
C ILE A 770 1.47 -4.78 7.68
N ALA A 771 2.13 -4.02 6.80
CA ALA A 771 1.66 -3.64 5.47
C ALA A 771 2.36 -4.42 4.33
N LEU A 772 2.10 -5.73 4.26
CA LEU A 772 2.68 -6.70 3.29
C LEU A 772 2.59 -6.32 1.80
N GLY A 773 1.68 -5.41 1.41
CA GLY A 773 1.49 -5.01 0.01
C GLY A 773 2.62 -4.14 -0.53
N THR A 774 3.25 -3.32 0.31
CA THR A 774 4.23 -2.31 -0.12
C THR A 774 5.56 -2.94 -0.55
N SER A 775 6.05 -3.94 0.19
CA SER A 775 7.19 -4.78 -0.17
C SER A 775 6.91 -5.55 -1.46
N LYS A 776 5.82 -6.34 -1.45
CA LYS A 776 5.40 -7.28 -2.50
C LYS A 776 5.14 -6.66 -3.88
N LEU A 777 4.86 -5.36 -3.95
CA LEU A 777 4.65 -4.64 -5.21
C LEU A 777 5.91 -3.96 -5.77
N ASN A 778 6.90 -3.61 -4.94
CA ASN A 778 7.92 -2.61 -5.30
C ASN A 778 9.37 -2.96 -4.94
N TYR A 779 9.59 -3.81 -3.91
CA TYR A 779 10.93 -4.09 -3.35
C TYR A 779 11.36 -5.55 -3.48
N LEU A 780 10.41 -6.49 -3.65
CA LEU A 780 10.67 -7.91 -3.88
C LEU A 780 10.77 -8.19 -5.38
N ASP A 781 11.83 -8.85 -5.85
CA ASP A 781 11.89 -9.36 -7.22
C ASP A 781 10.78 -10.40 -7.43
N PRO A 782 9.81 -10.16 -8.33
CA PRO A 782 8.67 -11.06 -8.52
C PRO A 782 9.08 -12.47 -8.96
N ARG A 783 10.25 -12.63 -9.58
CA ARG A 783 10.74 -13.93 -10.07
C ARG A 783 11.05 -14.89 -8.92
N ILE A 784 11.44 -14.40 -7.74
CA ILE A 784 11.58 -15.21 -6.53
C ILE A 784 10.24 -15.88 -6.18
N SER A 785 9.17 -15.10 -6.22
CA SER A 785 7.81 -15.58 -5.93
C SER A 785 7.27 -16.51 -7.01
N VAL A 786 7.65 -16.31 -8.29
CA VAL A 786 7.28 -17.19 -9.40
C VAL A 786 8.02 -18.53 -9.30
N ALA A 787 9.33 -18.51 -9.07
CA ALA A 787 10.16 -19.70 -8.88
C ALA A 787 9.64 -20.56 -7.73
N TRP A 788 9.40 -19.95 -6.57
CA TRP A 788 8.79 -20.61 -5.41
C TRP A 788 7.40 -21.20 -5.73
N CYS A 789 6.56 -20.49 -6.49
CA CYS A 789 5.27 -21.01 -6.92
C CYS A 789 5.37 -22.22 -7.85
N LYS A 790 6.30 -22.20 -8.82
CA LYS A 790 6.60 -23.36 -9.69
C LYS A 790 7.13 -24.55 -8.84
N LYS A 791 8.23 -24.33 -8.10
CA LYS A 791 8.94 -25.30 -7.24
C LYS A 791 8.03 -26.09 -6.28
N TYR A 792 7.08 -25.40 -5.64
CA TYR A 792 6.19 -26.01 -4.64
C TYR A 792 4.75 -26.26 -5.12
N GLY A 793 4.47 -26.10 -6.42
CA GLY A 793 3.15 -26.34 -7.01
C GLY A 793 2.04 -25.40 -6.49
N VAL A 794 2.40 -24.19 -6.04
CA VAL A 794 1.45 -23.23 -5.46
C VAL A 794 0.86 -22.36 -6.58
N PRO A 795 -0.47 -22.39 -6.84
CA PRO A 795 -1.07 -21.63 -7.93
C PRO A 795 -0.84 -20.12 -7.75
N ILE A 796 -0.24 -19.49 -8.76
CA ILE A 796 0.28 -18.13 -8.67
C ILE A 796 -0.80 -17.08 -8.42
N GLU A 797 -2.07 -17.36 -8.73
CA GLU A 797 -3.22 -16.52 -8.40
C GLU A 797 -3.59 -16.50 -6.91
N LYS A 798 -3.02 -17.39 -6.08
CA LYS A 798 -3.07 -17.29 -4.61
C LYS A 798 -2.10 -16.23 -4.08
N ILE A 799 -0.97 -16.03 -4.76
CA ILE A 799 0.06 -15.07 -4.36
C ILE A 799 -0.20 -13.69 -5.00
N TYR A 800 -0.46 -13.64 -6.30
CA TYR A 800 -0.67 -12.39 -7.05
C TYR A 800 -2.09 -12.29 -7.61
N ASN A 801 -2.78 -11.18 -7.31
CA ASN A 801 -4.09 -10.86 -7.89
C ASN A 801 -4.00 -10.52 -9.39
N LYS A 802 -5.14 -10.32 -10.09
CA LYS A 802 -5.16 -10.09 -11.55
C LYS A 802 -4.22 -8.94 -11.98
N THR A 803 -4.32 -7.78 -11.33
CA THR A 803 -3.49 -6.60 -11.64
C THR A 803 -2.01 -6.78 -11.29
N GLN A 804 -1.70 -7.59 -10.27
CA GLN A 804 -0.32 -7.98 -9.97
C GLN A 804 0.26 -8.91 -11.06
N ARG A 805 -0.54 -9.83 -11.62
CA ARG A 805 -0.13 -10.68 -12.76
C ARG A 805 -0.13 -9.94 -14.10
N GLU A 806 -0.84 -8.82 -14.20
CA GLU A 806 -0.72 -7.85 -15.29
C GLU A 806 0.61 -7.07 -15.19
N LYS A 807 0.97 -6.54 -14.01
CA LYS A 807 2.27 -5.89 -13.78
C LYS A 807 3.45 -6.84 -14.01
N PHE A 808 3.41 -8.01 -13.39
CA PHE A 808 4.53 -8.96 -13.38
C PHE A 808 4.47 -9.97 -14.53
N ALA A 809 3.86 -9.60 -15.66
CA ALA A 809 3.74 -10.43 -16.85
C ALA A 809 5.08 -11.04 -17.30
N TRP A 810 6.11 -10.20 -17.41
CA TRP A 810 7.49 -10.56 -17.76
C TRP A 810 8.06 -11.63 -16.83
N ALA A 811 7.93 -11.45 -15.51
CA ALA A 811 8.46 -12.35 -14.50
C ALA A 811 7.71 -13.69 -14.41
N LEU A 812 6.44 -13.73 -14.82
CA LEU A 812 5.64 -14.96 -14.88
C LEU A 812 6.00 -15.86 -16.06
N ASP A 813 6.48 -15.23 -17.14
CA ASP A 813 6.83 -15.88 -18.40
C ASP A 813 8.31 -16.32 -18.40
N MET A 814 9.23 -15.43 -17.99
CA MET A 814 10.69 -15.62 -18.16
C MET A 814 11.41 -16.42 -17.05
N ALA A 815 10.76 -16.80 -15.95
CA ALA A 815 11.44 -17.31 -14.75
C ALA A 815 10.93 -18.69 -14.33
N ASP A 816 11.86 -19.64 -14.22
CA ASP A 816 11.62 -21.03 -13.83
C ASP A 816 11.83 -21.29 -12.33
N ASP A 817 11.65 -22.54 -11.89
CA ASP A 817 11.67 -22.96 -10.49
C ASP A 817 13.07 -22.97 -9.85
N ASP A 818 14.12 -22.95 -10.68
CA ASP A 818 15.52 -22.86 -10.27
C ASP A 818 16.01 -21.41 -10.05
N PHE A 819 15.24 -20.40 -10.48
CA PHE A 819 15.68 -19.00 -10.53
C PHE A 819 16.20 -18.51 -9.17
N LYS A 820 17.39 -17.92 -9.19
CA LYS A 820 18.00 -17.27 -8.03
C LYS A 820 18.27 -15.80 -8.32
N PHE A 821 17.71 -14.95 -7.45
CA PHE A 821 18.03 -13.53 -7.35
C PHE A 821 19.53 -13.34 -7.08
#